data_AF-W0RQN3-F1
#
_entry.id   AF-W0RQN3-F1
#
_cell.length_a   1.000
_cell.length_b   1.000
_cell.length_c   1.000
_cell.angle_alpha   90.00
_cell.angle_beta   90.00
_cell.angle_gamma   90.00
#
_symmetry.space_group_name_H-M   'P 1'
#
loop_
_entity.id
_entity.type
_entity.pdbx_description
1 polymer ?
#
loop_
_entity_poly.entity_id
_entity_poly.type
_entity_poly.pdbx_seq_one_letter_code
_entity_poly.pdbx_strand_id
1 'polypeptide(L)'
;MKPHRAFVVALALGTQLAAQPTTPLSRGATVERTLGPGGRDEFTLPIAAPALVQGDVDQRGLDVVVTILDSAGRELRQFDGPARGPEKFAFTAERAGTYRIRVAAFRADSGGDYALHLRRVDRLATDAVGKVDQLMSQYDADGPGAAIGVLRGGKLVFEKGYGRASLEFPAPITPRTPFHVASVSKQFTAFAIVLLARDGKLSLDDDVHKYIPELPEYGTTITLRHLLNHTSGIRDQWDLWGMSGGRMDDVITQDDLFRLVTRQHALNFTPGAEYLYSNSGFMLLSKVVERVGGKPFPEFMRERVFEPLGMRDTRVHMDHQEIVPGRAYSYAPGPSGGYQNAVLSYANAGATSLFTTVEDLARWLENLHTGALGGAAAREMLLTRGVRTSGDTLPYALGIAVDSYRGQRRIEHGGADAGFRSYVMFLPDIDAGVVVLSNLGTFDPTGVAQQVADAFLGDAFAAPARPPVRAVAASNTSTPTITIDRARLDALVGEFAAADGLAITVSRDGERLVGQSRGGQRRVLRATSDSTFDVADVGATLTFLRRAAGVDTMRLAQNGSTLLLTRRAPYVASAADIGALAGRYYSPEVDAALDLVADGTTLVVRRRHNPDVTLTVTGRDAFAGAWPIATVRVERDAAGRPAALRVTSGRVRDVRFARQDSTPTTR
;
A
#
# COMPACT_ATOMS: atom_id res chain seq x y z
N MET A 1 80.27 27.17 17.30
CA MET A 1 80.18 26.38 16.05
C MET A 1 79.26 25.20 16.29
N LYS A 2 78.07 25.16 15.65
CA LYS A 2 77.12 24.02 15.54
C LYS A 2 76.46 23.46 16.85
N PRO A 3 75.33 22.72 16.73
CA PRO A 3 74.08 22.95 17.50
C PRO A 3 73.64 21.76 18.38
N HIS A 4 72.57 21.90 19.17
CA HIS A 4 71.75 20.74 19.59
C HIS A 4 70.25 21.09 19.76
N ARG A 5 69.40 20.27 19.13
CA ARG A 5 67.94 20.18 19.30
C ARG A 5 67.61 19.40 20.58
N ALA A 6 66.55 19.77 21.29
CA ALA A 6 65.84 18.86 22.19
C ALA A 6 64.33 19.19 22.28
N PHE A 7 63.54 18.21 21.84
CA PHE A 7 62.19 17.78 22.24
C PHE A 7 61.24 18.75 22.99
N VAL A 8 60.12 19.06 22.35
CA VAL A 8 58.88 19.47 23.02
C VAL A 8 57.96 18.26 23.15
N VAL A 9 57.63 17.90 24.38
CA VAL A 9 56.58 16.94 24.75
C VAL A 9 55.24 17.67 24.62
N ALA A 10 54.37 17.20 23.73
CA ALA A 10 52.99 17.66 23.66
C ALA A 10 52.11 16.77 24.57
N LEU A 11 51.58 17.35 25.64
CA LEU A 11 50.56 16.75 26.49
C LEU A 11 49.26 16.59 25.68
N ALA A 12 48.77 15.36 25.56
CA ALA A 12 47.42 15.09 25.10
C ALA A 12 46.42 15.40 26.22
N LEU A 13 45.68 16.50 26.10
CA LEU A 13 44.47 16.76 26.87
C LEU A 13 43.30 16.08 26.16
N GLY A 14 42.92 14.90 26.63
CA GLY A 14 41.65 14.28 26.29
C GLY A 14 40.50 15.10 26.89
N THR A 15 39.68 15.70 26.05
CA THR A 15 38.40 16.27 26.46
C THR A 15 37.42 15.13 26.73
N GLN A 16 37.19 14.81 28.00
CA GLN A 16 35.99 14.09 28.41
C GLN A 16 34.77 14.96 28.07
N LEU A 17 34.01 14.56 27.05
CA LEU A 17 32.65 15.05 26.83
C LEU A 17 31.81 14.68 28.06
N ALA A 18 31.50 15.67 28.89
CA ALA A 18 30.56 15.50 30.00
C ALA A 18 29.22 14.99 29.45
N ALA A 19 28.70 13.90 30.03
CA ALA A 19 27.37 13.40 29.70
C ALA A 19 26.33 14.49 30.03
N GLN A 20 25.46 14.82 29.07
CA GLN A 20 24.32 15.72 29.33
C GLN A 20 23.47 15.14 30.47
N PRO A 21 23.01 15.97 31.42
CA PRO A 21 22.19 15.52 32.54
C PRO A 21 20.85 14.97 32.01
N THR A 22 20.53 13.73 32.36
CA THR A 22 19.24 13.12 31.98
C THR A 22 18.12 13.57 32.92
N THR A 23 16.97 13.96 32.38
CA THR A 23 15.79 14.35 33.19
C THR A 23 14.90 13.13 33.47
N PRO A 24 14.60 12.77 34.74
CA PRO A 24 13.69 11.67 35.03
C PRO A 24 12.24 12.00 34.65
N LEU A 25 11.54 11.04 34.06
CA LEU A 25 10.12 11.10 33.72
C LEU A 25 9.30 10.14 34.59
N SER A 26 8.09 10.56 34.92
CA SER A 26 7.07 9.76 35.58
C SER A 26 5.77 9.77 34.77
N ARG A 27 4.89 8.81 35.03
CA ARG A 27 3.59 8.71 34.34
C ARG A 27 2.81 10.03 34.45
N GLY A 28 2.29 10.51 33.32
CA GLY A 28 1.53 11.77 33.26
C GLY A 28 2.41 13.03 33.22
N ALA A 29 3.74 12.88 33.22
CA ALA A 29 4.64 14.02 33.17
C ALA A 29 4.45 14.82 31.87
N THR A 30 4.46 16.14 32.01
CA THR A 30 4.62 17.09 30.91
C THR A 30 5.89 17.88 31.17
N VAL A 31 6.79 17.92 30.19
CA VAL A 31 8.06 18.62 30.30
C VAL A 31 8.25 19.55 29.11
N GLU A 32 8.33 20.84 29.38
CA GLU A 32 8.60 21.87 28.37
C GLU A 32 10.09 22.18 28.31
N ARG A 33 10.61 22.32 27.09
CA ARG A 33 12.03 22.56 26.80
C ARG A 33 12.19 23.40 25.54
N THR A 34 13.38 23.96 25.38
CA THR A 34 13.82 24.67 24.18
C THR A 34 15.09 24.00 23.68
N LEU A 35 15.12 23.59 22.42
CA LEU A 35 16.33 23.08 21.77
C LEU A 35 16.97 24.17 20.92
N GLY A 36 18.27 24.36 21.10
CA GLY A 36 19.09 25.13 20.16
C GLY A 36 19.49 24.29 18.93
N PRO A 37 20.10 24.91 17.90
CA PRO A 37 20.64 24.22 16.73
C PRO A 37 21.55 23.04 17.10
N GLY A 38 21.20 21.84 16.62
CA GLY A 38 21.94 20.60 16.90
C GLY A 38 21.79 20.08 18.34
N GLY A 39 20.89 20.68 19.11
CA GLY A 39 20.58 20.29 20.47
C GLY A 39 19.84 18.96 20.55
N ARG A 40 20.04 18.27 21.68
CA ARG A 40 19.26 17.11 22.08
C ARG A 40 19.05 17.13 23.60
N ASP A 41 17.90 16.64 24.00
CA ASP A 41 17.56 16.34 25.39
C ASP A 41 17.38 14.84 25.57
N GLU A 42 17.78 14.32 26.73
CA GLU A 42 17.64 12.91 27.08
C GLU A 42 16.89 12.78 28.42
N PHE A 43 15.87 11.93 28.41
CA PHE A 43 15.00 11.67 29.54
C PHE A 43 15.14 10.23 29.98
N THR A 44 15.08 9.96 31.28
CA THR A 44 15.11 8.60 31.85
C THR A 44 13.73 8.19 32.35
N LEU A 45 13.30 6.97 32.02
CA LEU A 45 12.03 6.42 32.41
C LEU A 45 12.24 5.06 33.10
N PRO A 46 12.15 4.99 34.44
CA PRO A 46 12.23 3.73 35.16
C PRO A 46 10.96 2.91 34.94
N ILE A 47 11.12 1.67 34.47
CA ILE A 47 10.05 0.70 34.25
C ILE A 47 10.25 -0.48 35.20
N ALA A 48 9.28 -0.71 36.09
CA ALA A 48 9.36 -1.75 37.13
C ALA A 48 8.98 -3.16 36.65
N ALA A 49 8.17 -3.25 35.59
CA ALA A 49 7.69 -4.50 35.00
C ALA A 49 7.33 -4.25 33.53
N PRO A 50 7.19 -5.31 32.70
CA PRO A 50 6.89 -5.12 31.29
C PRO A 50 5.66 -4.25 31.07
N ALA A 51 5.80 -3.20 30.26
CA ALA A 51 4.80 -2.13 30.12
C ALA A 51 4.70 -1.61 28.69
N LEU A 52 3.50 -1.19 28.29
CA LEU A 52 3.28 -0.33 27.14
C LEU A 52 3.48 1.12 27.58
N VAL A 53 4.35 1.83 26.86
CA VAL A 53 4.64 3.24 27.09
C VAL A 53 4.18 4.04 25.89
N GLN A 54 3.42 5.11 26.12
CA GLN A 54 2.94 6.02 25.08
C GLN A 54 3.12 7.47 25.51
N GLY A 55 3.49 8.31 24.56
CA GLY A 55 3.59 9.74 24.75
C GLY A 55 3.63 10.50 23.43
N ASP A 56 3.81 11.80 23.52
CA ASP A 56 3.96 12.67 22.38
C ASP A 56 4.88 13.84 22.69
N VAL A 57 5.51 14.38 21.65
CA VAL A 57 6.22 15.66 21.72
C VAL A 57 5.46 16.69 20.89
N ASP A 58 4.82 17.65 21.55
CA ASP A 58 4.19 18.80 20.90
C ASP A 58 5.25 19.75 20.37
N GLN A 59 5.34 19.84 19.05
CA GLN A 59 6.35 20.60 18.31
C GLN A 59 5.94 22.08 18.15
N ARG A 60 6.60 22.98 18.89
CA ARG A 60 6.28 24.42 18.95
C ARG A 60 7.36 25.25 18.26
N GLY A 61 7.36 25.21 16.94
CA GLY A 61 8.29 25.97 16.10
C GLY A 61 9.60 25.25 15.77
N LEU A 62 9.69 23.95 16.07
CA LEU A 62 10.82 23.06 15.78
C LEU A 62 10.29 21.69 15.35
N ASP A 63 10.94 21.10 14.35
CA ASP A 63 10.74 19.70 13.94
C ASP A 63 11.67 18.78 14.75
N VAL A 64 11.15 17.71 15.36
CA VAL A 64 11.90 16.86 16.30
C VAL A 64 11.86 15.39 15.92
N VAL A 65 12.94 14.69 16.26
CA VAL A 65 13.06 13.25 16.19
C VAL A 65 13.08 12.68 17.61
N VAL A 66 12.19 11.73 17.89
CA VAL A 66 12.14 11.02 19.18
C VAL A 66 12.81 9.66 19.04
N THR A 67 13.86 9.40 19.81
CA THR A 67 14.57 8.12 19.83
C THR A 67 14.40 7.43 21.17
N ILE A 68 13.96 6.18 21.16
CA ILE A 68 13.78 5.35 22.35
C ILE A 68 14.96 4.40 22.49
N LEU A 69 15.58 4.38 23.65
CA LEU A 69 16.71 3.54 23.99
C LEU A 69 16.34 2.61 25.15
N ASP A 70 16.81 1.36 25.08
CA ASP A 70 16.65 0.40 26.16
C ASP A 70 17.60 0.68 27.34
N SER A 71 17.51 -0.15 28.38
CA SER A 71 18.36 -0.04 29.56
C SER A 71 19.85 -0.29 29.30
N ALA A 72 20.21 -0.91 28.16
CA ALA A 72 21.58 -1.06 27.71
C ALA A 72 22.04 0.10 26.81
N GLY A 73 21.17 1.09 26.55
CA GLY A 73 21.46 2.21 25.65
C GLY A 73 21.36 1.86 24.17
N ARG A 74 20.79 0.71 23.82
CA ARG A 74 20.54 0.32 22.42
C ARG A 74 19.26 0.99 21.95
N GLU A 75 19.30 1.51 20.73
CA GLU A 75 18.10 2.07 20.10
C GLU A 75 17.07 0.97 19.84
N LEU A 76 15.87 1.20 20.35
CA LEU A 76 14.71 0.33 20.11
C LEU A 76 13.91 0.83 18.92
N ARG A 77 13.68 2.14 18.86
CA ARG A 77 12.84 2.75 17.83
C ARG A 77 13.07 4.25 17.76
N GLN A 78 12.94 4.78 16.56
CA GLN A 78 12.93 6.22 16.29
C GLN A 78 11.57 6.61 15.68
N PHE A 79 11.11 7.80 16.01
CA PHE A 79 9.85 8.39 15.58
C PHE A 79 10.15 9.78 14.99
N ASP A 80 9.66 9.98 13.78
CA ASP A 80 9.87 11.16 12.94
C ASP A 80 8.64 11.29 12.06
N GLY A 81 7.68 12.08 12.52
CA GLY A 81 6.33 12.24 12.01
C GLY A 81 6.17 13.58 11.28
N PRO A 82 5.03 14.28 11.43
CA PRO A 82 4.82 15.55 10.73
C PRO A 82 5.68 16.65 11.38
N ALA A 83 6.24 17.55 10.57
CA ALA A 83 7.07 18.67 11.03
C ALA A 83 6.37 19.70 11.95
N ARG A 84 5.07 19.51 12.24
CA ARG A 84 4.25 20.36 13.11
C ARG A 84 3.20 19.51 13.83
N GLY A 85 2.89 19.87 15.08
CA GLY A 85 1.95 19.15 15.93
C GLY A 85 2.61 18.01 16.74
N PRO A 86 1.83 17.10 17.33
CA PRO A 86 2.37 16.08 18.23
C PRO A 86 3.13 14.98 17.47
N GLU A 87 4.41 14.81 17.79
CA GLU A 87 5.23 13.64 17.44
C GLU A 87 4.91 12.49 18.40
N LYS A 88 3.98 11.60 18.01
CA LYS A 88 3.50 10.52 18.88
C LYS A 88 4.49 9.35 18.88
N PHE A 89 4.87 8.87 20.07
CA PHE A 89 5.69 7.68 20.23
C PHE A 89 4.99 6.62 21.09
N ALA A 90 5.23 5.35 20.76
CA ALA A 90 4.76 4.21 21.53
C ALA A 90 5.76 3.06 21.45
N PHE A 91 6.09 2.45 22.60
CA PHE A 91 6.96 1.29 22.65
C PHE A 91 6.57 0.32 23.76
N THR A 92 6.94 -0.94 23.57
CA THR A 92 6.81 -1.98 24.59
C THR A 92 8.13 -2.14 25.32
N ALA A 93 8.13 -1.84 26.62
CA ALA A 93 9.20 -2.22 27.51
C ALA A 93 9.02 -3.70 27.88
N GLU A 94 9.77 -4.60 27.25
CA GLU A 94 9.65 -6.04 27.49
C GLU A 94 10.23 -6.49 28.84
N ARG A 95 11.05 -5.65 29.49
CA ARG A 95 11.76 -5.97 30.73
C ARG A 95 11.76 -4.77 31.67
N ALA A 96 11.94 -5.04 32.95
CA ALA A 96 12.22 -3.99 33.92
C ALA A 96 13.59 -3.35 33.64
N GLY A 97 13.70 -2.04 33.84
CA GLY A 97 14.92 -1.28 33.60
C GLY A 97 14.66 0.20 33.39
N THR A 98 15.72 0.98 33.24
CA THR A 98 15.62 2.43 32.94
C THR A 98 15.77 2.65 31.45
N TYR A 99 14.65 2.97 30.80
CA TYR A 99 14.63 3.33 29.38
C TYR A 99 14.98 4.80 29.21
N ARG A 100 15.40 5.19 28.01
CA ARG A 100 15.66 6.60 27.71
C ARG A 100 14.88 7.08 26.49
N ILE A 101 14.32 8.27 26.62
CA ILE A 101 13.63 8.98 25.53
C ILE A 101 14.52 10.15 25.17
N ARG A 102 15.02 10.18 23.95
CA ARG A 102 15.83 11.27 23.43
C ARG A 102 15.00 12.09 22.46
N VAL A 103 14.97 13.40 22.64
CA VAL A 103 14.33 14.34 21.73
C VAL A 103 15.45 15.18 21.11
N ALA A 104 15.55 15.19 19.78
CA ALA A 104 16.56 15.94 19.05
C ALA A 104 15.93 16.74 17.93
N ALA A 105 16.51 17.88 17.57
CA ALA A 105 16.08 18.61 16.37
C ALA A 105 16.31 17.76 15.11
N PHE A 106 15.32 17.69 14.22
CA PHE A 106 15.45 16.97 12.94
C PHE A 106 16.56 17.60 12.08
N ARG A 107 16.64 18.94 12.07
CA ARG A 107 17.73 19.67 11.40
C ARG A 107 18.69 20.31 12.39
N ALA A 108 19.98 20.12 12.15
CA ALA A 108 21.06 20.63 12.99
C ALA A 108 21.14 22.17 13.04
N ASP A 109 20.52 22.87 12.09
CA ASP A 109 20.45 24.34 12.03
C ASP A 109 19.14 24.91 12.61
N SER A 110 18.22 24.04 13.05
CA SER A 110 16.90 24.44 13.58
C SER A 110 16.86 24.42 15.11
N GLY A 111 16.10 25.34 15.70
CA GLY A 111 15.85 25.42 17.13
C GLY A 111 14.45 25.95 17.41
N GLY A 112 13.91 25.64 18.57
CA GLY A 112 12.56 26.02 18.97
C GLY A 112 12.09 25.27 20.21
N ASP A 113 10.84 25.51 20.58
CA ASP A 113 10.24 24.97 21.80
C ASP A 113 9.54 23.64 21.51
N TYR A 114 9.46 22.80 22.54
CA TYR A 114 8.63 21.61 22.50
C TYR A 114 8.09 21.26 23.89
N ALA A 115 6.98 20.51 23.93
CA ALA A 115 6.46 19.91 25.15
C ALA A 115 6.37 18.38 25.02
N LEU A 116 7.13 17.66 25.84
CA LEU A 116 7.05 16.20 25.95
C LEU A 116 5.97 15.81 26.95
N HIS A 117 5.01 15.01 26.50
CA HIS A 117 3.94 14.44 27.30
C HIS A 117 4.09 12.92 27.41
N LEU A 118 4.36 12.40 28.62
CA LEU A 118 4.32 10.96 28.88
C LEU A 118 2.89 10.54 29.26
N ARG A 119 2.09 10.18 28.26
CA ARG A 119 0.65 9.92 28.40
C ARG A 119 0.37 8.65 29.21
N ARG A 120 1.04 7.54 28.90
CA ARG A 120 0.74 6.22 29.48
C ARG A 120 2.00 5.43 29.79
N VAL A 121 1.95 4.73 30.92
CA VAL A 121 2.89 3.67 31.32
C VAL A 121 2.03 2.60 31.95
N ASP A 122 1.51 1.71 31.11
CA ASP A 122 0.55 0.69 31.52
C ASP A 122 1.21 -0.68 31.48
N ARG A 123 1.02 -1.48 32.53
CA ARG A 123 1.51 -2.87 32.56
C ARG A 123 0.97 -3.62 31.34
N LEU A 124 1.79 -4.44 30.68
CA LEU A 124 1.33 -5.23 29.55
C LEU A 124 0.17 -6.14 29.96
N ALA A 125 -0.88 -6.13 29.15
CA ALA A 125 -2.03 -6.98 29.32
C ALA A 125 -1.62 -8.44 29.08
N THR A 126 -2.25 -9.33 29.86
CA THR A 126 -1.93 -10.75 29.84
C THR A 126 -3.01 -11.55 29.12
N ASP A 127 -4.28 -11.14 29.27
CA ASP A 127 -5.41 -11.66 28.52
C ASP A 127 -5.55 -11.02 27.13
N ALA A 128 -6.30 -11.69 26.25
CA ALA A 128 -6.45 -11.29 24.86
C ALA A 128 -7.18 -9.95 24.68
N VAL A 129 -8.24 -9.70 25.47
CA VAL A 129 -9.03 -8.45 25.39
C VAL A 129 -8.18 -7.25 25.78
N GLY A 130 -7.46 -7.34 26.90
CA GLY A 130 -6.55 -6.29 27.34
C GLY A 130 -5.43 -6.00 26.33
N LYS A 131 -4.91 -7.04 25.64
CA LYS A 131 -3.90 -6.86 24.58
C LYS A 131 -4.46 -6.08 23.40
N VAL A 132 -5.71 -6.35 23.00
CA VAL A 132 -6.37 -5.58 21.94
C VAL A 132 -6.68 -4.16 22.39
N ASP A 133 -7.12 -3.95 23.63
CA ASP A 133 -7.34 -2.60 24.17
C ASP A 133 -6.04 -1.77 24.22
N GLN A 134 -4.92 -2.40 24.55
CA GLN A 134 -3.60 -1.77 24.50
C GLN A 134 -3.12 -1.50 23.08
N LEU A 135 -3.34 -2.45 22.16
CA LEU A 135 -3.04 -2.25 20.75
C LEU A 135 -3.81 -1.05 20.20
N MET A 136 -5.08 -0.90 20.57
CA MET A 136 -5.93 0.18 20.08
C MET A 136 -5.68 1.52 20.77
N SER A 137 -5.00 1.55 21.93
CA SER A 137 -4.71 2.81 22.64
C SER A 137 -3.71 3.72 21.91
N GLN A 138 -3.03 3.23 20.88
CA GLN A 138 -2.19 4.06 20.00
C GLN A 138 -3.01 5.00 19.10
N TYR A 139 -4.30 4.70 18.93
CA TYR A 139 -5.24 5.53 18.19
C TYR A 139 -5.95 6.49 19.16
N ASP A 140 -6.32 7.66 18.64
CA ASP A 140 -7.04 8.67 19.43
C ASP A 140 -8.45 8.19 19.75
N ALA A 141 -8.79 8.11 21.05
CA ALA A 141 -10.10 7.67 21.50
C ALA A 141 -11.23 8.62 21.07
N ASP A 142 -10.92 9.91 20.87
CA ASP A 142 -11.86 10.91 20.39
C ASP A 142 -11.77 11.14 18.88
N GLY A 143 -10.82 10.49 18.21
CA GLY A 143 -10.64 10.54 16.76
C GLY A 143 -11.36 9.41 16.01
N PRO A 144 -11.08 9.28 14.70
CA PRO A 144 -11.46 8.13 13.90
C PRO A 144 -10.89 6.83 14.51
N GLY A 145 -11.52 5.69 14.23
CA GLY A 145 -11.12 4.44 14.85
C GLY A 145 -11.52 3.22 14.04
N ALA A 146 -11.90 2.15 14.74
CA ALA A 146 -12.17 0.86 14.14
C ALA A 146 -13.18 0.01 14.91
N ALA A 147 -13.89 -0.86 14.20
CA ALA A 147 -14.62 -1.98 14.75
C ALA A 147 -13.84 -3.28 14.48
N ILE A 148 -13.70 -4.11 15.51
CA ILE A 148 -12.94 -5.37 15.47
C ILE A 148 -13.84 -6.51 15.93
N GLY A 149 -13.76 -7.66 15.26
CA GLY A 149 -14.38 -8.90 15.70
C GLY A 149 -13.46 -10.11 15.55
N VAL A 150 -13.61 -11.09 16.44
CA VAL A 150 -12.95 -12.40 16.38
C VAL A 150 -14.01 -13.48 16.37
N LEU A 151 -13.99 -14.28 15.31
CA LEU A 151 -14.82 -15.46 15.14
C LEU A 151 -14.04 -16.71 15.58
N ARG A 152 -14.69 -17.62 16.31
CA ARG A 152 -14.16 -18.96 16.61
C ARG A 152 -15.31 -19.95 16.80
N GLY A 153 -15.27 -21.10 16.14
CA GLY A 153 -16.34 -22.11 16.28
C GLY A 153 -17.70 -21.60 15.78
N GLY A 154 -17.71 -20.85 14.69
CA GLY A 154 -18.90 -20.18 14.15
C GLY A 154 -19.53 -19.09 15.03
N LYS A 155 -18.84 -18.59 16.07
CA LYS A 155 -19.34 -17.56 16.99
C LYS A 155 -18.37 -16.40 17.17
N LEU A 156 -18.90 -15.18 17.31
CA LEU A 156 -18.12 -14.03 17.73
C LEU A 156 -17.73 -14.22 19.20
N VAL A 157 -16.44 -14.44 19.45
CA VAL A 157 -15.88 -14.57 20.81
C VAL A 157 -15.33 -13.23 21.33
N PHE A 158 -15.19 -12.25 20.45
CA PHE A 158 -14.88 -10.87 20.77
C PHE A 158 -15.45 -9.94 19.70
N GLU A 159 -16.01 -8.81 20.12
CA GLU A 159 -16.35 -7.71 19.24
C GLU A 159 -16.29 -6.39 20.00
N LYS A 160 -15.69 -5.35 19.42
CA LYS A 160 -15.58 -4.03 20.06
C LYS A 160 -15.37 -2.93 19.04
N GLY A 161 -15.95 -1.76 19.33
CA GLY A 161 -15.67 -0.52 18.61
C GLY A 161 -14.72 0.39 19.39
N TYR A 162 -13.87 1.11 18.66
CA TYR A 162 -12.89 2.07 19.17
C TYR A 162 -12.99 3.35 18.35
N GLY A 163 -12.90 4.52 19.01
CA GLY A 163 -13.00 5.82 18.35
C GLY A 163 -14.42 6.18 17.92
N ARG A 164 -14.53 7.14 16.99
CA ARG A 164 -15.80 7.74 16.57
C ARG A 164 -16.15 7.43 15.11
N ALA A 165 -17.42 7.17 14.88
CA ALA A 165 -17.99 6.94 13.56
C ALA A 165 -18.16 8.27 12.81
N SER A 166 -18.43 9.36 13.53
CA SER A 166 -18.35 10.73 13.04
C SER A 166 -17.67 11.64 14.06
N LEU A 167 -16.85 12.58 13.57
CA LEU A 167 -16.21 13.61 14.36
C LEU A 167 -17.10 14.86 14.49
N GLU A 168 -17.91 15.16 13.46
CA GLU A 168 -18.88 16.25 13.46
C GLU A 168 -20.05 15.97 14.40
N PHE A 169 -20.51 14.74 14.43
CA PHE A 169 -21.49 14.23 15.39
C PHE A 169 -20.78 13.14 16.17
N PRO A 170 -20.33 13.39 17.42
CA PRO A 170 -19.37 12.55 18.16
C PRO A 170 -19.93 11.17 18.56
N ALA A 171 -20.37 10.39 17.58
CA ALA A 171 -21.00 9.10 17.68
C ALA A 171 -19.92 8.02 17.80
N PRO A 172 -20.00 7.10 18.77
CA PRO A 172 -19.01 6.05 18.94
C PRO A 172 -19.10 5.03 17.81
N ILE A 173 -17.96 4.42 17.46
CA ILE A 173 -17.95 3.20 16.64
C ILE A 173 -18.46 2.04 17.50
N THR A 174 -19.30 1.19 16.90
CA THR A 174 -19.76 -0.08 17.47
C THR A 174 -19.53 -1.21 16.48
N PRO A 175 -19.59 -2.49 16.88
CA PRO A 175 -19.55 -3.62 15.95
C PRO A 175 -20.63 -3.59 14.85
N ARG A 176 -21.75 -2.88 15.10
CA ARG A 176 -22.85 -2.68 14.15
C ARG A 176 -22.74 -1.42 13.28
N THR A 177 -21.70 -0.60 13.47
CA THR A 177 -21.48 0.58 12.62
C THR A 177 -21.18 0.12 11.19
N PRO A 178 -21.95 0.57 10.16
CA PRO A 178 -21.64 0.24 8.78
C PRO A 178 -20.38 0.97 8.29
N PHE A 179 -19.44 0.21 7.72
CA PHE A 179 -18.24 0.74 7.05
C PHE A 179 -18.26 0.38 5.57
N HIS A 180 -17.72 1.25 4.73
CA HIS A 180 -17.35 0.90 3.36
C HIS A 180 -16.12 -0.02 3.39
N VAL A 181 -16.24 -1.24 2.86
CA VAL A 181 -15.16 -2.24 2.94
C VAL A 181 -14.35 -2.38 1.66
N ALA A 182 -14.53 -1.44 0.72
CA ALA A 182 -13.74 -1.35 -0.50
C ALA A 182 -13.57 -2.72 -1.17
N SER A 183 -12.32 -3.15 -1.39
CA SER A 183 -12.02 -4.40 -2.12
C SER A 183 -12.41 -5.70 -1.43
N VAL A 184 -12.78 -5.71 -0.14
CA VAL A 184 -13.40 -6.91 0.48
C VAL A 184 -14.70 -7.29 -0.25
N SER A 185 -15.36 -6.33 -0.90
CA SER A 185 -16.56 -6.58 -1.71
C SER A 185 -16.36 -7.56 -2.87
N LYS A 186 -15.12 -7.74 -3.34
CA LYS A 186 -14.79 -8.66 -4.44
C LYS A 186 -15.19 -10.10 -4.16
N GLN A 187 -15.07 -10.52 -2.90
CA GLN A 187 -15.45 -11.86 -2.48
C GLN A 187 -16.94 -12.13 -2.78
N PHE A 188 -17.79 -11.12 -2.56
CA PHE A 188 -19.23 -11.19 -2.78
C PHE A 188 -19.59 -11.20 -4.26
N THR A 189 -18.93 -10.34 -5.06
CA THR A 189 -19.10 -10.31 -6.52
C THR A 189 -18.68 -11.63 -7.15
N ALA A 190 -17.54 -12.19 -6.73
CA ALA A 190 -17.10 -13.50 -7.19
C ALA A 190 -18.09 -14.60 -6.82
N PHE A 191 -18.61 -14.57 -5.59
CA PHE A 191 -19.60 -15.53 -5.15
C PHE A 191 -20.91 -15.44 -5.94
N ALA A 192 -21.36 -14.25 -6.32
CA ALA A 192 -22.51 -14.08 -7.20
C ALA A 192 -22.31 -14.76 -8.57
N ILE A 193 -21.11 -14.61 -9.17
CA ILE A 193 -20.75 -15.30 -10.42
C ILE A 193 -20.70 -16.82 -10.21
N VAL A 194 -20.13 -17.30 -9.10
CA VAL A 194 -20.10 -18.72 -8.76
C VAL A 194 -21.51 -19.30 -8.56
N LEU A 195 -22.43 -18.57 -7.92
CA LEU A 195 -23.82 -18.99 -7.78
C LEU A 195 -24.50 -19.11 -9.15
N LEU A 196 -24.28 -18.15 -10.05
CA LEU A 196 -24.80 -18.21 -11.42
C LEU A 196 -24.19 -19.39 -12.22
N ALA A 197 -22.90 -19.67 -12.04
CA ALA A 197 -22.24 -20.80 -12.66
C ALA A 197 -22.82 -22.13 -12.16
N ARG A 198 -23.01 -22.25 -10.84
CA ARG A 198 -23.63 -23.40 -10.19
C ARG A 198 -25.06 -23.62 -10.68
N ASP A 199 -25.82 -22.54 -10.89
CA ASP A 199 -27.17 -22.58 -11.43
C ASP A 199 -27.21 -22.91 -12.94
N GLY A 200 -26.05 -23.15 -13.58
CA GLY A 200 -25.94 -23.47 -15.01
C GLY A 200 -26.21 -22.28 -15.93
N LYS A 201 -26.26 -21.05 -15.42
CA LYS A 201 -26.59 -19.85 -16.19
C LYS A 201 -25.41 -19.27 -16.96
N LEU A 202 -24.19 -19.57 -16.52
CA LEU A 202 -22.94 -19.18 -17.17
C LEU A 202 -21.86 -20.24 -16.91
N SER A 203 -20.76 -20.18 -17.65
CA SER A 203 -19.51 -20.85 -17.31
C SER A 203 -18.45 -19.84 -16.91
N LEU A 204 -17.58 -20.18 -15.95
CA LEU A 204 -16.41 -19.34 -15.64
C LEU A 204 -15.44 -19.24 -16.83
N ASP A 205 -15.50 -20.19 -17.77
CA ASP A 205 -14.67 -20.24 -18.96
C ASP A 205 -15.35 -19.64 -20.19
N ASP A 206 -16.56 -19.07 -20.03
CA ASP A 206 -17.18 -18.28 -21.08
C ASP A 206 -16.34 -17.02 -21.38
N ASP A 207 -16.26 -16.66 -22.66
CA ASP A 207 -15.71 -15.37 -23.09
C ASP A 207 -16.55 -14.23 -22.52
N VAL A 208 -15.89 -13.22 -21.95
CA VAL A 208 -16.53 -12.02 -21.40
C VAL A 208 -17.36 -11.29 -22.46
N HIS A 209 -16.98 -11.31 -23.74
CA HIS A 209 -17.71 -10.62 -24.81
C HIS A 209 -19.13 -11.17 -25.01
N LYS A 210 -19.38 -12.43 -24.62
CA LYS A 210 -20.74 -13.02 -24.57
C LYS A 210 -21.68 -12.20 -23.70
N TYR A 211 -21.14 -11.59 -22.64
CA TYR A 211 -21.92 -10.83 -21.66
C TYR A 211 -21.67 -9.33 -21.75
N ILE A 212 -20.50 -8.90 -22.23
CA ILE A 212 -20.09 -7.49 -22.38
C ILE A 212 -19.56 -7.26 -23.81
N PRO A 213 -20.44 -7.23 -24.83
CA PRO A 213 -20.03 -6.98 -26.22
C PRO A 213 -19.51 -5.55 -26.48
N GLU A 214 -19.64 -4.64 -25.51
CA GLU A 214 -19.09 -3.29 -25.59
C GLU A 214 -17.57 -3.23 -25.40
N LEU A 215 -16.95 -4.31 -24.89
CA LEU A 215 -15.50 -4.39 -24.86
C LEU A 215 -14.94 -4.50 -26.29
N PRO A 216 -13.85 -3.78 -26.61
CA PRO A 216 -13.17 -3.93 -27.89
C PRO A 216 -12.64 -5.34 -28.10
N GLU A 217 -12.66 -5.80 -29.35
CA GLU A 217 -12.04 -7.06 -29.73
C GLU A 217 -10.51 -6.97 -29.60
N TYR A 218 -9.94 -7.68 -28.62
CA TYR A 218 -8.49 -7.70 -28.38
C TYR A 218 -7.74 -8.79 -29.16
N GLY A 219 -8.44 -9.58 -29.99
CA GLY A 219 -7.87 -10.71 -30.72
C GLY A 219 -7.47 -11.90 -29.83
N THR A 220 -7.95 -11.95 -28.59
CA THR A 220 -7.71 -13.03 -27.63
C THR A 220 -8.91 -13.17 -26.69
N THR A 221 -9.23 -14.41 -26.31
CA THR A 221 -10.36 -14.71 -25.42
C THR A 221 -10.04 -14.31 -23.98
N ILE A 222 -10.93 -13.52 -23.39
CA ILE A 222 -10.88 -13.16 -21.98
C ILE A 222 -12.02 -13.88 -21.27
N THR A 223 -11.72 -14.86 -20.42
CA THR A 223 -12.77 -15.58 -19.69
C THR A 223 -13.21 -14.84 -18.43
N LEU A 224 -14.39 -15.16 -17.91
CA LEU A 224 -14.82 -14.67 -16.58
C LEU A 224 -13.83 -15.10 -15.47
N ARG A 225 -13.23 -16.29 -15.59
CA ARG A 225 -12.16 -16.78 -14.70
C ARG A 225 -10.93 -15.89 -14.74
N HIS A 226 -10.57 -15.32 -15.89
CA HIS A 226 -9.47 -14.36 -15.98
C HIS A 226 -9.77 -13.07 -15.21
N LEU A 227 -11.01 -12.56 -15.28
CA LEU A 227 -11.42 -11.39 -14.50
C LEU A 227 -11.36 -11.68 -12.99
N LEU A 228 -11.93 -12.81 -12.56
CA LEU A 228 -11.98 -13.24 -11.16
C LEU A 228 -10.61 -13.43 -10.52
N ASN A 229 -9.60 -13.84 -11.31
CA ASN A 229 -8.24 -14.10 -10.83
C ASN A 229 -7.23 -12.99 -11.12
N HIS A 230 -7.68 -11.83 -11.63
CA HIS A 230 -6.80 -10.72 -12.04
C HIS A 230 -5.73 -11.12 -13.07
N THR A 231 -6.10 -11.99 -14.01
CA THR A 231 -5.23 -12.45 -15.09
C THR A 231 -5.74 -12.05 -16.47
N SER A 232 -6.72 -11.14 -16.56
CA SER A 232 -7.33 -10.74 -17.84
C SER A 232 -6.49 -9.80 -18.69
N GLY A 233 -5.53 -9.09 -18.09
CA GLY A 233 -4.83 -8.00 -18.76
C GLY A 233 -5.65 -6.70 -18.90
N ILE A 234 -6.94 -6.69 -18.52
CA ILE A 234 -7.78 -5.49 -18.59
C ILE A 234 -7.23 -4.39 -17.67
N ARG A 235 -7.07 -3.19 -18.23
CA ARG A 235 -6.53 -2.00 -17.56
C ARG A 235 -7.43 -1.53 -16.41
N ASP A 236 -6.82 -1.12 -15.29
CA ASP A 236 -7.53 -0.75 -14.05
C ASP A 236 -8.25 0.60 -14.16
N GLN A 237 -9.50 0.63 -13.72
CA GLN A 237 -10.41 1.77 -13.85
C GLN A 237 -9.94 3.02 -13.08
N TRP A 238 -9.24 2.88 -11.96
CA TRP A 238 -8.81 4.04 -11.15
C TRP A 238 -7.62 4.75 -11.76
N ASP A 239 -6.67 3.98 -12.29
CA ASP A 239 -5.55 4.54 -13.03
C ASP A 239 -6.03 5.19 -14.34
N LEU A 240 -6.98 4.57 -15.05
CA LEU A 240 -7.62 5.18 -16.21
C LEU A 240 -8.38 6.47 -15.84
N TRP A 241 -9.12 6.48 -14.72
CA TRP A 241 -9.88 7.66 -14.24
C TRP A 241 -8.95 8.83 -13.91
N GLY A 242 -7.83 8.56 -13.22
CA GLY A 242 -6.82 9.58 -12.98
C GLY A 242 -6.22 10.11 -14.29
N MET A 243 -5.93 9.22 -15.24
CA MET A 243 -5.41 9.61 -16.57
C MET A 243 -6.42 10.41 -17.40
N SER A 244 -7.73 10.19 -17.22
CA SER A 244 -8.79 10.99 -17.86
C SER A 244 -8.95 12.37 -17.20
N GLY A 245 -8.22 12.65 -16.13
CA GLY A 245 -8.30 13.89 -15.37
C GLY A 245 -9.37 13.90 -14.28
N GLY A 246 -9.99 12.76 -14.00
CA GLY A 246 -10.93 12.61 -12.89
C GLY A 246 -10.22 12.65 -11.54
N ARG A 247 -10.89 13.22 -10.54
CA ARG A 247 -10.40 13.28 -9.16
C ARG A 247 -11.03 12.14 -8.36
N MET A 248 -10.33 11.63 -7.35
CA MET A 248 -10.84 10.52 -6.54
C MET A 248 -11.94 10.94 -5.56
N ASP A 249 -12.14 12.25 -5.36
CA ASP A 249 -13.23 12.85 -4.57
C ASP A 249 -14.42 13.31 -5.44
N ASP A 250 -14.39 13.11 -6.76
CA ASP A 250 -15.54 13.33 -7.63
C ASP A 250 -16.64 12.27 -7.37
N VAL A 251 -17.85 12.55 -7.85
CA VAL A 251 -18.87 11.50 -8.00
C VAL A 251 -18.42 10.58 -9.12
N ILE A 252 -18.22 9.29 -8.81
CA ILE A 252 -17.76 8.30 -9.80
C ILE A 252 -18.79 7.19 -9.92
N THR A 253 -19.57 7.22 -11.00
CA THR A 253 -20.63 6.25 -11.24
C THR A 253 -20.13 4.99 -11.95
N GLN A 254 -20.89 3.91 -11.85
CA GLN A 254 -20.67 2.69 -12.61
C GLN A 254 -20.59 2.96 -14.13
N ASP A 255 -21.42 3.87 -14.64
CA ASP A 255 -21.47 4.18 -16.07
C ASP A 255 -20.27 4.98 -16.56
N ASP A 256 -19.74 5.88 -15.71
CA ASP A 256 -18.49 6.59 -16.02
C ASP A 256 -17.33 5.62 -16.21
N LEU A 257 -17.18 4.69 -15.26
CA LEU A 257 -16.13 3.68 -15.30
C LEU A 257 -16.35 2.67 -16.43
N PHE A 258 -17.59 2.25 -16.67
CA PHE A 258 -17.91 1.34 -17.76
C PHE A 258 -17.54 1.95 -19.11
N ARG A 259 -17.99 3.18 -19.39
CA ARG A 259 -17.63 3.92 -20.62
C ARG A 259 -16.12 4.08 -20.79
N LEU A 260 -15.41 4.33 -19.70
CA LEU A 260 -13.95 4.48 -19.72
C LEU A 260 -13.25 3.15 -20.02
N VAL A 261 -13.63 2.08 -19.34
CA VAL A 261 -13.04 0.74 -19.50
C VAL A 261 -13.32 0.18 -20.89
N THR A 262 -14.50 0.42 -21.47
CA THR A 262 -14.86 -0.07 -22.82
C THR A 262 -14.21 0.73 -23.96
N ARG A 263 -13.43 1.77 -23.66
CA ARG A 263 -12.66 2.54 -24.65
C ARG A 263 -11.19 2.13 -24.75
N GLN A 264 -10.74 1.16 -23.94
CA GLN A 264 -9.34 0.75 -23.97
C GLN A 264 -9.00 0.00 -25.27
N HIS A 265 -7.88 0.35 -25.90
CA HIS A 265 -7.51 -0.25 -27.19
C HIS A 265 -6.57 -1.45 -27.05
N ALA A 266 -6.06 -1.72 -25.84
CA ALA A 266 -5.11 -2.79 -25.60
C ALA A 266 -5.17 -3.29 -24.16
N LEU A 267 -4.74 -4.53 -23.98
CA LEU A 267 -4.51 -5.14 -22.68
C LEU A 267 -3.10 -4.82 -22.17
N ASN A 268 -2.91 -4.91 -20.86
CA ASN A 268 -1.59 -4.86 -20.22
C ASN A 268 -0.70 -6.04 -20.61
N PHE A 269 -1.30 -7.19 -20.91
CA PHE A 269 -0.66 -8.46 -21.28
C PHE A 269 -1.72 -9.44 -21.79
N THR A 270 -1.28 -10.54 -22.42
CA THR A 270 -2.15 -11.62 -22.89
C THR A 270 -2.87 -12.30 -21.71
N PRO A 271 -4.19 -12.55 -21.78
CA PRO A 271 -4.94 -13.18 -20.70
C PRO A 271 -4.31 -14.50 -20.22
N GLY A 272 -4.23 -14.68 -18.91
CA GLY A 272 -3.64 -15.84 -18.23
C GLY A 272 -2.11 -15.79 -18.07
N ALA A 273 -1.38 -14.94 -18.79
CA ALA A 273 0.09 -14.89 -18.77
C ALA A 273 0.67 -14.27 -17.49
N GLU A 274 0.05 -13.20 -16.99
CA GLU A 274 0.49 -12.48 -15.79
C GLU A 274 -0.65 -12.35 -14.77
N TYR A 275 -0.29 -11.99 -13.54
CA TYR A 275 -1.21 -11.51 -12.52
C TYR A 275 -1.01 -10.00 -12.35
N LEU A 276 -2.09 -9.24 -12.53
CA LEU A 276 -2.13 -7.82 -12.22
C LEU A 276 -3.53 -7.45 -11.76
N TYR A 277 -3.62 -7.13 -10.47
CA TYR A 277 -4.87 -6.74 -9.83
C TYR A 277 -5.59 -5.66 -10.62
N SER A 278 -6.89 -5.85 -10.92
CA SER A 278 -7.69 -4.93 -11.72
C SER A 278 -9.10 -4.81 -11.16
N ASN A 279 -9.46 -3.60 -10.75
CA ASN A 279 -10.83 -3.29 -10.30
C ASN A 279 -11.82 -3.36 -11.46
N SER A 280 -11.40 -3.01 -12.68
CA SER A 280 -12.24 -3.08 -13.88
C SER A 280 -12.82 -4.47 -14.09
N GLY A 281 -12.03 -5.52 -13.83
CA GLY A 281 -12.51 -6.90 -13.95
C GLY A 281 -13.71 -7.17 -13.06
N PHE A 282 -13.68 -6.71 -11.81
CA PHE A 282 -14.77 -6.89 -10.87
C PHE A 282 -15.96 -5.96 -11.15
N MET A 283 -15.71 -4.76 -11.64
CA MET A 283 -16.75 -3.86 -12.14
C MET A 283 -17.48 -4.48 -13.35
N LEU A 284 -16.77 -5.18 -14.24
CA LEU A 284 -17.38 -5.89 -15.37
C LEU A 284 -18.21 -7.08 -14.87
N LEU A 285 -17.70 -7.83 -13.89
CA LEU A 285 -18.41 -8.97 -13.30
C LEU A 285 -19.73 -8.55 -12.62
N SER A 286 -19.82 -7.37 -11.99
CA SER A 286 -21.12 -6.90 -11.48
C SER A 286 -22.13 -6.68 -12.62
N LYS A 287 -21.70 -6.15 -13.77
CA LYS A 287 -22.57 -6.05 -14.96
C LYS A 287 -22.93 -7.42 -15.55
N VAL A 288 -22.03 -8.40 -15.50
CA VAL A 288 -22.34 -9.79 -15.89
C VAL A 288 -23.45 -10.34 -15.00
N VAL A 289 -23.36 -10.13 -13.67
CA VAL A 289 -24.41 -10.54 -12.73
C VAL A 289 -25.74 -9.85 -13.06
N GLU A 290 -25.75 -8.57 -13.41
CA GLU A 290 -26.98 -7.87 -13.83
C GLU A 290 -27.60 -8.51 -15.07
N ARG A 291 -26.79 -8.73 -16.11
CA ARG A 291 -27.26 -9.24 -17.41
C ARG A 291 -27.74 -10.69 -17.33
N VAL A 292 -27.02 -11.54 -16.60
CA VAL A 292 -27.36 -12.97 -16.45
C VAL A 292 -28.42 -13.19 -15.35
N GLY A 293 -28.39 -12.35 -14.31
CA GLY A 293 -29.32 -12.40 -13.19
C GLY A 293 -30.67 -11.75 -13.48
N GLY A 294 -30.74 -10.84 -14.46
CA GLY A 294 -31.97 -10.17 -14.89
C GLY A 294 -32.48 -9.10 -13.91
N LYS A 295 -31.60 -8.56 -13.05
CA LYS A 295 -31.94 -7.53 -12.06
C LYS A 295 -30.71 -6.70 -11.67
N PRO A 296 -30.88 -5.49 -11.10
CA PRO A 296 -29.76 -4.67 -10.64
C PRO A 296 -28.84 -5.42 -9.66
N PHE A 297 -27.54 -5.16 -9.72
CA PHE A 297 -26.56 -5.87 -8.90
C PHE A 297 -26.84 -5.77 -7.39
N PRO A 298 -27.23 -4.60 -6.81
CA PRO A 298 -27.59 -4.51 -5.40
C PRO A 298 -28.77 -5.42 -5.01
N GLU A 299 -29.79 -5.53 -5.87
CA GLU A 299 -30.96 -6.38 -5.62
C GLU A 299 -30.60 -7.86 -5.69
N PHE A 300 -29.79 -8.25 -6.67
CA PHE A 300 -29.26 -9.62 -6.76
C PHE A 300 -28.51 -9.99 -5.48
N MET A 301 -27.59 -9.12 -5.03
CA MET A 301 -26.79 -9.37 -3.84
C MET A 301 -27.64 -9.46 -2.57
N ARG A 302 -28.62 -8.57 -2.41
CA ARG A 302 -29.57 -8.61 -1.29
C ARG A 302 -30.28 -9.96 -1.23
N GLU A 303 -30.96 -10.34 -2.30
CA GLU A 303 -31.86 -11.51 -2.30
C GLU A 303 -31.11 -12.85 -2.34
N ARG A 304 -29.99 -12.92 -3.07
CA ARG A 304 -29.27 -14.18 -3.31
C ARG A 304 -28.18 -14.45 -2.29
N VAL A 305 -27.71 -13.42 -1.56
CA VAL A 305 -26.56 -13.53 -0.67
C VAL A 305 -26.86 -12.98 0.72
N PHE A 306 -27.22 -11.70 0.84
CA PHE A 306 -27.29 -11.05 2.15
C PHE A 306 -28.47 -11.54 2.99
N GLU A 307 -29.69 -11.58 2.44
CA GLU A 307 -30.89 -12.06 3.15
C GLU A 307 -30.76 -13.55 3.56
N PRO A 308 -30.34 -14.49 2.69
CA PRO A 308 -30.17 -15.89 3.09
C PRO A 308 -29.11 -16.11 4.16
N LEU A 309 -28.06 -15.28 4.20
CA LEU A 309 -27.03 -15.33 5.25
C LEU A 309 -27.39 -14.53 6.50
N GLY A 310 -28.52 -13.82 6.50
CA GLY A 310 -28.91 -12.95 7.61
C GLY A 310 -28.03 -11.70 7.76
N MET A 311 -27.35 -11.27 6.70
CA MET A 311 -26.50 -10.08 6.65
C MET A 311 -27.35 -8.81 6.46
N ARG A 312 -28.18 -8.48 7.45
CA ARG A 312 -29.23 -7.45 7.35
C ARG A 312 -28.69 -6.03 7.29
N ASP A 313 -27.45 -5.82 7.74
CA ASP A 313 -26.80 -4.53 7.74
C ASP A 313 -25.81 -4.35 6.58
N THR A 314 -25.89 -5.24 5.58
CA THR A 314 -25.03 -5.23 4.41
C THR A 314 -25.79 -4.77 3.17
N ARG A 315 -25.16 -3.88 2.39
CA ARG A 315 -25.73 -3.36 1.14
C ARG A 315 -24.64 -2.97 0.15
N VAL A 316 -24.98 -3.07 -1.13
CA VAL A 316 -24.16 -2.49 -2.21
C VAL A 316 -24.67 -1.07 -2.46
N HIS A 317 -23.79 -0.08 -2.28
CA HIS A 317 -24.09 1.33 -2.41
C HIS A 317 -23.79 1.81 -3.84
N MET A 318 -24.84 2.05 -4.61
CA MET A 318 -24.76 2.48 -6.02
C MET A 318 -25.28 3.89 -6.26
N ASP A 319 -25.68 4.58 -5.19
CA ASP A 319 -26.13 5.97 -5.22
C ASP A 319 -25.38 6.75 -4.13
N HIS A 320 -24.49 7.65 -4.54
CA HIS A 320 -23.71 8.50 -3.64
C HIS A 320 -24.58 9.41 -2.75
N GLN A 321 -25.86 9.58 -3.07
CA GLN A 321 -26.83 10.36 -2.29
C GLN A 321 -27.63 9.50 -1.31
N GLU A 322 -27.54 8.17 -1.40
CA GLU A 322 -28.26 7.26 -0.51
C GLU A 322 -27.82 7.45 0.94
N ILE A 323 -28.81 7.61 1.82
CA ILE A 323 -28.59 7.72 3.26
C ILE A 323 -28.37 6.31 3.81
N VAL A 324 -27.19 6.07 4.41
CA VAL A 324 -26.90 4.85 5.18
C VAL A 324 -26.95 5.20 6.67
N PRO A 325 -28.01 4.79 7.40
CA PRO A 325 -28.14 5.12 8.81
C PRO A 325 -26.96 4.60 9.65
N GLY A 326 -26.42 5.45 10.52
CA GLY A 326 -25.36 5.09 11.44
C GLY A 326 -24.01 4.75 10.80
N ARG A 327 -23.81 4.99 9.49
CA ARG A 327 -22.53 4.73 8.82
C ARG A 327 -21.38 5.50 9.47
N ALA A 328 -20.20 4.89 9.48
CA ALA A 328 -18.98 5.64 9.71
C ALA A 328 -18.73 6.60 8.55
N TYR A 329 -18.21 7.78 8.86
CA TYR A 329 -17.67 8.73 7.88
C TYR A 329 -16.15 8.57 7.77
N SER A 330 -15.58 8.90 6.62
CA SER A 330 -14.19 8.60 6.26
C SER A 330 -13.25 9.78 6.50
N TYR A 331 -12.11 9.51 7.15
CA TYR A 331 -11.17 10.54 7.59
C TYR A 331 -9.71 10.24 7.17
N ALA A 332 -8.91 11.29 7.06
CA ALA A 332 -7.47 11.25 6.90
C ALA A 332 -6.79 12.31 7.79
N PRO A 333 -5.48 12.22 8.05
CA PRO A 333 -4.75 13.30 8.72
C PRO A 333 -4.88 14.63 7.97
N GLY A 334 -5.08 15.72 8.70
CA GLY A 334 -5.11 17.08 8.14
C GLY A 334 -3.70 17.65 7.95
N PRO A 335 -3.50 18.59 6.99
CA PRO A 335 -2.19 19.19 6.70
C PRO A 335 -1.63 20.05 7.84
N SER A 336 -2.49 20.52 8.74
CA SER A 336 -2.14 21.35 9.90
C SER A 336 -2.21 20.59 11.23
N GLY A 337 -2.21 19.26 11.18
CA GLY A 337 -2.55 18.40 12.32
C GLY A 337 -4.06 18.10 12.40
N GLY A 338 -4.44 17.18 13.30
CA GLY A 338 -5.82 16.71 13.44
C GLY A 338 -6.30 15.85 12.26
N TYR A 339 -7.60 15.81 12.05
CA TYR A 339 -8.26 15.00 11.00
C TYR A 339 -9.05 15.88 10.03
N GLN A 340 -9.15 15.43 8.79
CA GLN A 340 -9.98 16.02 7.74
C GLN A 340 -10.85 14.95 7.07
N ASN A 341 -11.92 15.39 6.43
CA ASN A 341 -12.79 14.52 5.66
C ASN A 341 -12.06 13.98 4.42
N ALA A 342 -12.04 12.65 4.29
CA ALA A 342 -11.58 11.96 3.10
C ALA A 342 -12.82 11.53 2.32
N VAL A 343 -13.27 12.42 1.43
CA VAL A 343 -14.54 12.28 0.70
C VAL A 343 -14.57 10.99 -0.12
N LEU A 344 -15.66 10.24 -0.01
CA LEU A 344 -15.94 9.05 -0.82
C LEU A 344 -17.32 9.22 -1.46
N SER A 345 -17.34 9.48 -2.76
CA SER A 345 -18.57 9.72 -3.54
C SER A 345 -18.78 8.65 -4.62
N TYR A 346 -18.38 7.42 -4.31
CA TYR A 346 -18.45 6.31 -5.27
C TYR A 346 -19.89 5.79 -5.40
N ALA A 347 -20.31 5.59 -6.65
CA ALA A 347 -21.60 5.04 -7.05
C ALA A 347 -21.38 3.91 -8.08
N ASN A 348 -20.45 3.00 -7.78
CA ASN A 348 -20.04 1.87 -8.62
C ASN A 348 -19.82 0.61 -7.77
N ALA A 349 -20.02 -0.58 -8.33
CA ALA A 349 -20.01 -1.84 -7.60
C ALA A 349 -19.10 -2.89 -8.23
N GLY A 350 -19.13 -4.09 -7.66
CA GLY A 350 -18.32 -5.22 -8.10
C GLY A 350 -16.96 -5.23 -7.42
N ALA A 351 -16.20 -4.16 -7.60
CA ALA A 351 -14.85 -4.01 -7.04
C ALA A 351 -14.81 -3.31 -5.67
N THR A 352 -15.87 -2.57 -5.32
CA THR A 352 -15.97 -1.69 -4.15
C THR A 352 -17.44 -1.50 -3.72
N SER A 353 -17.73 -0.46 -2.94
CA SER A 353 -19.05 0.06 -2.51
C SER A 353 -19.96 -0.95 -1.83
N LEU A 354 -19.36 -1.82 -1.01
CA LEU A 354 -20.13 -2.60 -0.05
C LEU A 354 -20.03 -1.91 1.31
N PHE A 355 -21.18 -1.56 1.88
CA PHE A 355 -21.28 -1.19 3.29
C PHE A 355 -21.71 -2.41 4.10
N THR A 356 -21.00 -2.72 5.17
CA THR A 356 -21.28 -3.88 6.04
C THR A 356 -20.74 -3.63 7.46
N THR A 357 -20.96 -4.59 8.35
CA THR A 357 -20.63 -4.54 9.77
C THR A 357 -19.71 -5.70 10.16
N VAL A 358 -19.15 -5.66 11.37
CA VAL A 358 -18.37 -6.79 11.91
C VAL A 358 -19.24 -8.04 12.02
N GLU A 359 -20.46 -7.89 12.53
CA GLU A 359 -21.41 -8.99 12.71
C GLU A 359 -21.80 -9.66 11.40
N ASP A 360 -22.05 -8.89 10.34
CA ASP A 360 -22.40 -9.44 9.03
C ASP A 360 -21.21 -10.12 8.36
N LEU A 361 -20.02 -9.54 8.43
CA LEU A 361 -18.82 -10.18 7.90
C LEU A 361 -18.49 -11.49 8.63
N ALA A 362 -18.79 -11.60 9.93
CA ALA A 362 -18.65 -12.86 10.65
C ALA A 362 -19.52 -13.97 10.04
N ARG A 363 -20.77 -13.67 9.65
CA ARG A 363 -21.67 -14.60 8.94
C ARG A 363 -21.13 -14.97 7.55
N TRP A 364 -20.53 -14.02 6.86
CA TRP A 364 -19.88 -14.27 5.58
C TRP A 364 -18.67 -15.21 5.71
N LEU A 365 -17.79 -14.98 6.70
CA LEU A 365 -16.64 -15.85 6.95
C LEU A 365 -17.08 -17.28 7.31
N GLU A 366 -18.13 -17.42 8.11
CA GLU A 366 -18.72 -18.72 8.42
C GLU A 366 -19.26 -19.43 7.17
N ASN A 367 -19.86 -18.69 6.22
CA ASN A 367 -20.28 -19.25 4.95
C ASN A 367 -19.09 -19.74 4.10
N LEU A 368 -17.96 -19.03 4.11
CA LEU A 368 -16.73 -19.50 3.45
C LEU A 368 -16.20 -20.80 4.08
N HIS A 369 -16.47 -21.05 5.36
CA HIS A 369 -16.12 -22.29 6.03
C HIS A 369 -17.07 -23.44 5.70
N THR A 370 -18.37 -23.20 5.88
CA THR A 370 -19.41 -24.24 5.87
C THR A 370 -20.05 -24.48 4.51
N GLY A 371 -20.05 -23.47 3.64
CA GLY A 371 -20.83 -23.48 2.39
C GLY A 371 -22.34 -23.48 2.63
N ALA A 372 -22.81 -22.97 3.77
CA ALA A 372 -24.23 -22.93 4.14
C ALA A 372 -25.12 -22.37 3.03
N LEU A 373 -24.65 -21.30 2.38
CA LEU A 373 -25.18 -20.80 1.12
C LEU A 373 -24.29 -21.27 -0.03
N GLY A 374 -24.91 -21.79 -1.10
CA GLY A 374 -24.22 -22.25 -2.29
C GLY A 374 -23.81 -23.72 -2.26
N GLY A 375 -23.55 -24.29 -1.08
CA GLY A 375 -23.13 -25.67 -0.89
C GLY A 375 -21.62 -25.88 -1.11
N ALA A 376 -21.16 -27.11 -0.87
CA ALA A 376 -19.74 -27.47 -0.96
C ALA A 376 -19.13 -27.18 -2.35
N ALA A 377 -19.88 -27.41 -3.43
CA ALA A 377 -19.40 -27.18 -4.80
C ALA A 377 -19.12 -25.69 -5.09
N ALA A 378 -20.02 -24.79 -4.67
CA ALA A 378 -19.81 -23.35 -4.83
C ALA A 378 -18.62 -22.87 -3.99
N ARG A 379 -18.51 -23.37 -2.75
CA ARG A 379 -17.38 -23.07 -1.87
C ARG A 379 -16.05 -23.53 -2.45
N GLU A 380 -15.98 -24.77 -2.95
CA GLU A 380 -14.78 -25.32 -3.57
C GLU A 380 -14.37 -24.51 -4.80
N MET A 381 -15.33 -24.16 -5.65
CA MET A 381 -15.07 -23.31 -6.82
C MET A 381 -14.51 -21.94 -6.42
N LEU A 382 -15.12 -21.29 -5.42
CA LEU A 382 -14.71 -19.97 -4.92
C LEU A 382 -13.30 -19.98 -4.31
N LEU A 383 -12.92 -21.06 -3.63
CA LEU A 383 -11.63 -21.17 -2.93
C LEU A 383 -10.53 -21.87 -3.74
N THR A 384 -10.82 -22.29 -4.97
CA THR A 384 -9.83 -22.87 -5.87
C THR A 384 -8.92 -21.77 -6.42
N ARG A 385 -7.62 -21.89 -6.11
CA ARG A 385 -6.59 -20.94 -6.56
C ARG A 385 -6.46 -20.94 -8.08
N GLY A 386 -6.36 -19.75 -8.65
CA GLY A 386 -6.13 -19.55 -10.08
C GLY A 386 -4.77 -20.09 -10.52
N VAL A 387 -4.69 -20.53 -11.78
CA VAL A 387 -3.45 -21.04 -12.39
C VAL A 387 -3.16 -20.18 -13.62
N ARG A 388 -1.91 -19.70 -13.74
CA ARG A 388 -1.46 -18.98 -14.94
C ARG A 388 -1.24 -19.95 -16.10
N THR A 389 -1.16 -19.44 -17.32
CA THR A 389 -0.84 -20.25 -18.50
C THR A 389 0.55 -20.92 -18.40
N SER A 390 1.46 -20.38 -17.58
CA SER A 390 2.74 -21.01 -17.24
C SER A 390 2.62 -22.27 -16.36
N GLY A 391 1.46 -22.53 -15.77
CA GLY A 391 1.23 -23.59 -14.79
C GLY A 391 1.39 -23.14 -13.32
N ASP A 392 1.82 -21.90 -13.07
CA ASP A 392 2.02 -21.41 -11.71
C ASP A 392 0.68 -21.16 -11.00
N THR A 393 0.56 -21.64 -9.76
CA THR A 393 -0.62 -21.42 -8.93
C THR A 393 -0.54 -20.09 -8.18
N LEU A 394 -1.49 -19.19 -8.45
CA LEU A 394 -1.59 -17.87 -7.83
C LEU A 394 -2.01 -17.98 -6.36
N PRO A 395 -1.52 -17.14 -5.43
CA PRO A 395 -2.04 -17.05 -4.07
C PRO A 395 -3.41 -16.32 -4.03
N TYR A 396 -4.25 -16.55 -5.03
CA TYR A 396 -5.54 -15.88 -5.24
C TYR A 396 -6.54 -16.87 -5.84
N ALA A 397 -7.77 -16.86 -5.33
CA ALA A 397 -8.88 -17.70 -5.71
C ALA A 397 -10.12 -16.81 -5.86
N LEU A 398 -10.48 -16.48 -7.10
CA LEU A 398 -11.72 -15.79 -7.46
C LEU A 398 -12.14 -14.68 -6.48
N GLY A 399 -11.37 -13.60 -6.37
CA GLY A 399 -11.69 -12.49 -5.47
C GLY A 399 -11.18 -12.63 -4.04
N ILE A 400 -10.46 -13.70 -3.70
CA ILE A 400 -9.98 -14.02 -2.35
C ILE A 400 -8.48 -14.37 -2.38
N ALA A 401 -7.68 -13.79 -1.48
CA ALA A 401 -6.30 -14.22 -1.31
C ALA A 401 -6.24 -15.50 -0.45
N VAL A 402 -5.42 -16.46 -0.87
CA VAL A 402 -5.28 -17.76 -0.19
C VAL A 402 -3.80 -18.07 0.00
N ASP A 403 -3.35 -17.98 1.25
CA ASP A 403 -1.96 -18.15 1.66
C ASP A 403 -1.86 -18.85 3.03
N SER A 404 -0.84 -18.53 3.82
CA SER A 404 -0.65 -19.07 5.16
C SER A 404 -0.25 -18.00 6.17
N TYR A 405 -0.75 -18.12 7.39
CA TYR A 405 -0.38 -17.30 8.53
C TYR A 405 -0.13 -18.19 9.74
N ARG A 406 1.03 -18.05 10.39
CA ARG A 406 1.44 -18.89 11.54
C ARG A 406 1.29 -20.41 11.27
N GLY A 407 1.58 -20.84 10.04
CA GLY A 407 1.48 -22.25 9.62
C GLY A 407 0.06 -22.73 9.30
N GLN A 408 -0.96 -21.92 9.55
CA GLN A 408 -2.36 -22.20 9.21
C GLN A 408 -2.67 -21.68 7.80
N ARG A 409 -3.49 -22.40 7.04
CA ARG A 409 -4.05 -21.84 5.80
C ARG A 409 -4.87 -20.60 6.14
N ARG A 410 -4.70 -19.53 5.37
CA ARG A 410 -5.43 -18.28 5.54
C ARG A 410 -6.16 -17.90 4.26
N ILE A 411 -7.41 -17.51 4.44
CA ILE A 411 -8.31 -16.96 3.44
C ILE A 411 -8.50 -15.50 3.83
N GLU A 412 -8.16 -14.54 2.97
CA GLU A 412 -8.16 -13.13 3.36
C GLU A 412 -8.47 -12.18 2.21
N HIS A 413 -8.80 -10.95 2.55
CA HIS A 413 -8.74 -9.82 1.64
C HIS A 413 -8.67 -8.50 2.42
N GLY A 414 -7.87 -7.56 1.92
CA GLY A 414 -7.84 -6.17 2.38
C GLY A 414 -8.70 -5.24 1.52
N GLY A 415 -9.04 -4.07 2.06
CA GLY A 415 -9.75 -3.02 1.34
C GLY A 415 -9.30 -1.63 1.75
N ALA A 416 -9.19 -0.74 0.77
CA ALA A 416 -8.89 0.67 0.99
C ALA A 416 -9.57 1.51 -0.09
N ASP A 417 -10.33 2.52 0.33
CA ASP A 417 -10.85 3.62 -0.51
C ASP A 417 -11.02 4.85 0.38
N ALA A 418 -10.61 6.02 -0.13
CA ALA A 418 -10.53 7.25 0.67
C ALA A 418 -9.86 6.99 2.05
N GLY A 419 -10.53 7.33 3.14
CA GLY A 419 -10.12 7.08 4.52
C GLY A 419 -10.53 5.72 5.08
N PHE A 420 -11.34 4.91 4.37
CA PHE A 420 -11.71 3.59 4.87
C PHE A 420 -10.58 2.57 4.71
N ARG A 421 -10.39 1.73 5.73
CA ARG A 421 -9.46 0.60 5.73
C ARG A 421 -10.17 -0.62 6.28
N SER A 422 -10.08 -1.75 5.59
CA SER A 422 -10.70 -2.99 6.03
C SER A 422 -9.76 -4.17 5.81
N TYR A 423 -9.88 -5.18 6.67
CA TYR A 423 -9.20 -6.44 6.52
C TYR A 423 -10.05 -7.55 7.13
N VAL A 424 -10.17 -8.65 6.40
CA VAL A 424 -10.78 -9.89 6.90
C VAL A 424 -9.81 -11.02 6.69
N MET A 425 -9.71 -11.91 7.69
CA MET A 425 -9.02 -13.19 7.56
C MET A 425 -9.84 -14.30 8.19
N PHE A 426 -9.76 -15.48 7.60
CA PHE A 426 -10.31 -16.71 8.13
C PHE A 426 -9.28 -17.84 8.01
N LEU A 427 -9.15 -18.61 9.09
CA LEU A 427 -8.23 -19.71 9.29
C LEU A 427 -9.06 -21.00 9.38
N PRO A 428 -9.45 -21.60 8.24
CA PRO A 428 -10.39 -22.70 8.21
C PRO A 428 -9.92 -23.95 8.95
N ASP A 429 -8.61 -24.13 9.11
CA ASP A 429 -8.03 -25.32 9.73
C ASP A 429 -8.20 -25.31 11.27
N ILE A 430 -8.49 -24.14 11.86
CA ILE A 430 -8.79 -23.99 13.30
C ILE A 430 -10.16 -23.32 13.55
N ASP A 431 -10.98 -23.20 12.50
CA ASP A 431 -12.30 -22.57 12.51
C ASP A 431 -12.33 -21.24 13.28
N ALA A 432 -11.53 -20.28 12.82
CA ALA A 432 -11.41 -18.97 13.42
C ALA A 432 -11.17 -17.87 12.40
N GLY A 433 -11.59 -16.64 12.70
CA GLY A 433 -11.41 -15.49 11.82
C GLY A 433 -11.31 -14.17 12.56
N VAL A 434 -10.83 -13.14 11.87
CA VAL A 434 -10.72 -11.79 12.39
C VAL A 434 -11.25 -10.81 11.34
N VAL A 435 -12.07 -9.86 11.79
CA VAL A 435 -12.60 -8.75 10.99
C VAL A 435 -12.12 -7.45 11.62
N VAL A 436 -11.57 -6.55 10.80
CA VAL A 436 -11.15 -5.20 11.23
C VAL A 436 -11.64 -4.19 10.20
N LEU A 437 -12.47 -3.25 10.63
CA LEU A 437 -13.06 -2.18 9.82
C LEU A 437 -12.72 -0.82 10.43
N SER A 438 -12.11 0.08 9.65
CA SER A 438 -11.68 1.40 10.13
C SER A 438 -12.07 2.50 9.17
N ASN A 439 -12.27 3.70 9.73
CA ASN A 439 -12.55 4.93 8.99
C ASN A 439 -11.39 5.93 8.97
N LEU A 440 -10.15 5.48 9.22
CA LEU A 440 -8.95 6.30 9.16
C LEU A 440 -7.99 5.84 8.06
N GLY A 441 -7.62 6.74 7.14
CA GLY A 441 -6.78 6.42 5.98
C GLY A 441 -5.37 5.93 6.33
N THR A 442 -4.86 6.20 7.54
CA THR A 442 -3.57 5.74 8.03
C THR A 442 -3.66 4.53 8.97
N PHE A 443 -4.86 3.97 9.16
CA PHE A 443 -5.04 2.76 9.96
C PHE A 443 -4.37 1.56 9.29
N ASP A 444 -3.72 0.69 10.08
CA ASP A 444 -3.12 -0.56 9.62
C ASP A 444 -4.04 -1.75 9.99
N PRO A 445 -5.05 -2.06 9.17
CA PRO A 445 -6.01 -3.10 9.52
C PRO A 445 -5.38 -4.49 9.49
N THR A 446 -4.37 -4.72 8.65
CA THR A 446 -3.70 -6.01 8.54
C THR A 446 -2.84 -6.30 9.76
N GLY A 447 -1.99 -5.34 10.17
CA GLY A 447 -1.16 -5.48 11.36
C GLY A 447 -1.98 -5.60 12.64
N VAL A 448 -3.11 -4.88 12.71
CA VAL A 448 -4.06 -5.02 13.83
C VAL A 448 -4.71 -6.40 13.82
N ALA A 449 -5.24 -6.86 12.68
CA ALA A 449 -5.89 -8.16 12.59
C ALA A 449 -4.95 -9.33 12.96
N GLN A 450 -3.69 -9.26 12.54
CA GLN A 450 -2.67 -10.26 12.89
C GLN A 450 -2.37 -10.27 14.40
N GLN A 451 -2.19 -9.10 15.01
CA GLN A 451 -1.95 -9.03 16.46
C GLN A 451 -3.18 -9.47 17.27
N VAL A 452 -4.39 -9.17 16.80
CA VAL A 452 -5.64 -9.68 17.38
C VAL A 452 -5.70 -11.21 17.25
N ALA A 453 -5.35 -11.76 16.08
CA ALA A 453 -5.29 -13.21 15.88
C ALA A 453 -4.25 -13.87 16.81
N ASP A 454 -3.04 -13.33 16.90
CA ASP A 454 -2.00 -13.82 17.82
C ASP A 454 -2.47 -13.77 19.29
N ALA A 455 -3.22 -12.73 19.69
CA ALA A 455 -3.72 -12.59 21.05
C ALA A 455 -4.82 -13.60 21.40
N PHE A 456 -5.75 -13.88 20.49
CA PHE A 456 -6.91 -14.76 20.73
C PHE A 456 -6.70 -16.22 20.33
N LEU A 457 -5.83 -16.48 19.36
CA LEU A 457 -5.67 -17.78 18.70
C LEU A 457 -4.26 -18.36 18.85
N GLY A 458 -3.35 -17.67 19.54
CA GLY A 458 -1.94 -18.06 19.70
C GLY A 458 -1.75 -19.53 20.14
N ASP A 459 -2.57 -20.00 21.08
CA ASP A 459 -2.51 -21.39 21.57
C ASP A 459 -2.88 -22.41 20.48
N ALA A 460 -3.77 -22.05 19.54
CA ALA A 460 -4.16 -22.90 18.43
C ALA A 460 -3.12 -22.93 17.29
N PHE A 461 -2.15 -22.00 17.30
CA PHE A 461 -1.04 -22.03 16.35
C PHE A 461 0.02 -23.08 16.71
N ALA A 462 -0.02 -23.63 17.93
CA ALA A 462 0.95 -24.59 18.44
C ALA A 462 0.39 -26.04 18.53
N ALA A 463 0.22 -26.72 17.37
CA ALA A 463 0.34 -28.19 17.10
C ALA A 463 -0.79 -28.83 16.24
N PRO A 464 -0.55 -29.93 15.46
CA PRO A 464 0.71 -30.67 15.23
C PRO A 464 1.25 -30.63 13.78
N ALA A 465 2.48 -31.16 13.64
CA ALA A 465 3.36 -31.14 12.46
C ALA A 465 2.75 -31.64 11.13
N ARG A 466 3.09 -30.97 10.02
CA ARG A 466 2.90 -31.49 8.65
C ARG A 466 4.08 -32.40 8.24
N PRO A 467 3.87 -33.38 7.35
CA PRO A 467 4.90 -34.33 6.90
C PRO A 467 6.04 -33.60 6.17
N PRO A 468 7.23 -34.23 6.05
CA PRO A 468 8.40 -33.57 5.50
C PRO A 468 8.13 -33.22 4.04
N VAL A 469 7.88 -31.94 3.77
CA VAL A 469 8.10 -31.41 2.43
C VAL A 469 9.61 -31.52 2.24
N ARG A 470 10.01 -32.32 1.24
CA ARG A 470 11.40 -32.42 0.79
C ARG A 470 11.96 -31.00 0.69
N ALA A 471 12.92 -30.70 1.56
CA ALA A 471 13.64 -29.45 1.53
C ALA A 471 14.34 -29.35 0.17
N VAL A 472 13.78 -28.55 -0.74
CA VAL A 472 14.62 -27.83 -1.68
C VAL A 472 15.38 -26.86 -0.80
N ALA A 473 16.70 -27.04 -0.72
CA ALA A 473 17.57 -26.25 0.15
C ALA A 473 17.38 -24.76 -0.11
N ALA A 474 16.53 -24.12 0.69
CA ALA A 474 16.51 -22.68 0.84
C ALA A 474 17.75 -22.33 1.64
N SER A 475 18.73 -21.73 0.97
CA SER A 475 19.86 -21.07 1.58
C SER A 475 19.34 -19.93 2.47
N ASN A 476 19.04 -20.24 3.74
CA ASN A 476 18.79 -19.25 4.77
C ASN A 476 20.12 -18.65 5.20
N THR A 477 20.54 -17.60 4.50
CA THR A 477 21.41 -16.59 5.07
C THR A 477 20.53 -15.41 5.45
N SER A 478 20.25 -15.27 6.74
CA SER A 478 19.77 -14.02 7.32
C SER A 478 20.86 -12.98 7.13
N THR A 479 20.76 -12.15 6.11
CA THR A 479 21.77 -11.12 5.87
C THR A 479 21.55 -9.96 6.83
N PRO A 480 22.58 -9.51 7.57
CA PRO A 480 22.47 -8.32 8.40
C PRO A 480 22.05 -7.12 7.54
N THR A 481 21.15 -6.28 8.06
CA THR A 481 20.83 -5.01 7.41
C THR A 481 22.04 -4.10 7.56
N ILE A 482 22.82 -4.00 6.48
CA ILE A 482 23.99 -3.14 6.43
C ILE A 482 23.50 -1.73 6.11
N THR A 483 23.72 -0.78 7.03
CA THR A 483 23.55 0.64 6.74
C THR A 483 24.70 1.09 5.85
N ILE A 484 24.40 1.53 4.64
CA ILE A 484 25.38 2.06 3.68
C ILE A 484 25.31 3.58 3.72
N ASP A 485 26.47 4.24 3.84
CA ASP A 485 26.58 5.69 3.74
C ASP A 485 25.95 6.22 2.43
N ARG A 486 25.25 7.35 2.54
CA ARG A 486 24.57 8.06 1.46
C ARG A 486 25.45 8.27 0.23
N ALA A 487 26.71 8.70 0.42
CA ALA A 487 27.63 8.92 -0.71
C ALA A 487 27.88 7.63 -1.50
N ARG A 488 27.89 6.47 -0.82
CA ARG A 488 28.05 5.16 -1.46
C ARG A 488 26.77 4.70 -2.15
N LEU A 489 25.59 5.01 -1.60
CA LEU A 489 24.31 4.74 -2.28
C LEU A 489 24.17 5.59 -3.54
N ASP A 490 24.53 6.88 -3.49
CA ASP A 490 24.49 7.79 -4.63
C ASP A 490 25.38 7.29 -5.78
N ALA A 491 26.53 6.66 -5.47
CA ALA A 491 27.39 6.04 -6.47
C ALA A 491 26.76 4.82 -7.19
N LEU A 492 25.68 4.25 -6.66
CA LEU A 492 24.96 3.12 -7.26
C LEU A 492 23.76 3.56 -8.11
N VAL A 493 23.30 4.80 -7.95
CA VAL A 493 22.17 5.38 -8.71
C VAL A 493 22.51 5.49 -10.19
N GLY A 494 21.59 5.05 -11.07
CA GLY A 494 21.73 5.15 -12.51
C GLY A 494 20.91 4.11 -13.28
N GLU A 495 20.94 4.19 -14.61
CA GLU A 495 20.31 3.19 -15.48
C GLU A 495 21.34 2.13 -15.88
N PHE A 496 20.97 0.87 -15.75
CA PHE A 496 21.77 -0.28 -16.18
C PHE A 496 20.97 -1.06 -17.21
N ALA A 497 21.59 -1.39 -18.34
CA ALA A 497 20.92 -2.09 -19.42
C ALA A 497 21.75 -3.25 -19.99
N ALA A 498 21.06 -4.32 -20.38
CA ALA A 498 21.62 -5.43 -21.14
C ALA A 498 21.41 -5.23 -22.65
N ALA A 499 22.16 -6.00 -23.45
CA ALA A 499 22.11 -5.93 -24.91
C ALA A 499 20.77 -6.40 -25.51
N ASP A 500 20.03 -7.23 -24.79
CA ASP A 500 18.70 -7.75 -25.14
C ASP A 500 17.54 -6.76 -24.87
N GLY A 501 17.86 -5.57 -24.35
CA GLY A 501 16.90 -4.50 -24.10
C GLY A 501 16.32 -4.45 -22.69
N LEU A 502 16.69 -5.36 -21.79
CA LEU A 502 16.37 -5.21 -20.36
C LEU A 502 17.09 -3.96 -19.81
N ALA A 503 16.35 -3.10 -19.12
CA ALA A 503 16.89 -1.94 -18.42
C ALA A 503 16.29 -1.81 -17.03
N ILE A 504 17.15 -1.49 -16.06
CA ILE A 504 16.81 -1.25 -14.66
C ILE A 504 17.32 0.13 -14.29
N THR A 505 16.40 1.00 -13.86
CA THR A 505 16.73 2.28 -13.25
C THR A 505 16.85 2.09 -11.74
N VAL A 506 18.00 2.43 -11.19
CA VAL A 506 18.26 2.47 -9.75
C VAL A 506 18.21 3.94 -9.33
N SER A 507 17.28 4.28 -8.44
CA SER A 507 17.13 5.62 -7.86
C SER A 507 17.20 5.56 -6.34
N ARG A 508 17.43 6.72 -5.70
CA ARG A 508 17.41 6.85 -4.25
C ARG A 508 16.05 7.34 -3.77
N ASP A 509 15.57 6.77 -2.68
CA ASP A 509 14.37 7.17 -1.97
C ASP A 509 14.71 7.25 -0.47
N GLY A 510 14.93 8.47 0.03
CA GLY A 510 15.51 8.69 1.36
C GLY A 510 16.89 8.04 1.51
N GLU A 511 17.01 7.11 2.46
CA GLU A 511 18.21 6.32 2.75
C GLU A 511 18.23 4.95 2.04
N ARG A 512 17.27 4.69 1.15
CA ARG A 512 17.15 3.40 0.46
C ARG A 512 17.36 3.57 -1.03
N LEU A 513 17.73 2.48 -1.70
CA LEU A 513 17.67 2.39 -3.15
C LEU A 513 16.35 1.75 -3.57
N VAL A 514 15.86 2.16 -4.72
CA VAL A 514 14.69 1.62 -5.40
C VAL A 514 15.11 1.24 -6.81
N GLY A 515 14.79 0.00 -7.19
CA GLY A 515 14.97 -0.51 -8.54
C GLY A 515 13.66 -0.50 -9.28
N GLN A 516 13.70 -0.13 -10.56
CA GLN A 516 12.54 -0.20 -11.44
C GLN A 516 12.97 -0.76 -12.80
N SER A 517 12.42 -1.91 -13.18
CA SER A 517 12.51 -2.39 -14.56
C SER A 517 11.61 -1.54 -15.46
N ARG A 518 11.93 -1.46 -16.75
CA ARG A 518 11.14 -0.70 -17.73
C ARG A 518 9.64 -1.06 -17.68
N GLY A 519 8.78 -0.10 -17.31
CA GLY A 519 7.32 -0.30 -17.17
C GLY A 519 6.87 -1.11 -15.94
N GLY A 520 7.80 -1.50 -15.08
CA GLY A 520 7.54 -2.22 -13.84
C GLY A 520 7.26 -1.29 -12.65
N GLN A 521 6.83 -1.89 -11.53
CA GLN A 521 6.70 -1.17 -10.26
C GLN A 521 8.06 -0.81 -9.68
N ARG A 522 8.13 0.32 -8.96
CA ARG A 522 9.29 0.66 -8.14
C ARG A 522 9.37 -0.31 -6.96
N ARG A 523 10.52 -0.97 -6.79
CA ARG A 523 10.75 -1.97 -5.74
C ARG A 523 11.92 -1.56 -4.87
N VAL A 524 11.75 -1.65 -3.55
CA VAL A 524 12.83 -1.37 -2.60
C VAL A 524 13.95 -2.38 -2.77
N LEU A 525 15.19 -1.89 -2.82
CA LEU A 525 16.41 -2.69 -2.84
C LEU A 525 16.95 -2.78 -1.41
N ARG A 526 16.92 -3.99 -0.83
CA ARG A 526 17.39 -4.26 0.53
C ARG A 526 18.86 -4.64 0.49
N ALA A 527 19.74 -3.83 1.09
CA ALA A 527 21.16 -4.10 1.12
C ALA A 527 21.48 -5.40 1.88
N THR A 528 22.18 -6.32 1.21
CA THR A 528 22.75 -7.55 1.76
C THR A 528 24.27 -7.48 1.86
N SER A 529 24.90 -6.59 1.09
CA SER A 529 26.28 -6.14 1.27
C SER A 529 26.39 -4.67 0.88
N ASP A 530 27.60 -4.10 0.90
CA ASP A 530 27.85 -2.75 0.38
C ASP A 530 27.64 -2.62 -1.15
N SER A 531 27.48 -3.74 -1.84
CA SER A 531 27.43 -3.86 -3.30
C SER A 531 26.35 -4.82 -3.77
N THR A 532 25.63 -5.49 -2.87
CA THR A 532 24.60 -6.48 -3.20
C THR A 532 23.29 -6.14 -2.52
N PHE A 533 22.19 -6.26 -3.26
CA PHE A 533 20.86 -5.89 -2.82
C PHE A 533 19.85 -6.93 -3.26
N ASP A 534 18.95 -7.31 -2.37
CA ASP A 534 17.78 -8.10 -2.71
C ASP A 534 16.65 -7.18 -3.17
N VAL A 535 15.97 -7.56 -4.25
CA VAL A 535 14.80 -6.85 -4.75
C VAL A 535 13.56 -7.36 -4.02
N ALA A 536 12.88 -6.47 -3.30
CA ALA A 536 11.70 -6.85 -2.52
C ALA A 536 10.63 -7.50 -3.42
N ASP A 537 10.06 -8.61 -2.92
CA ASP A 537 8.88 -9.31 -3.44
C ASP A 537 9.02 -10.00 -4.81
N VAL A 538 10.23 -10.16 -5.35
CA VAL A 538 10.44 -10.78 -6.68
C VAL A 538 11.57 -11.82 -6.75
N GLY A 539 12.20 -12.14 -5.61
CA GLY A 539 13.21 -13.21 -5.54
C GLY A 539 14.43 -12.98 -6.45
N ALA A 540 14.82 -11.72 -6.63
CA ALA A 540 15.95 -11.32 -7.46
C ALA A 540 17.02 -10.62 -6.61
N THR A 541 18.27 -10.74 -7.01
CA THR A 541 19.41 -10.07 -6.38
C THR A 541 20.16 -9.23 -7.42
N LEU A 542 20.51 -8.00 -7.03
CA LEU A 542 21.34 -7.08 -7.81
C LEU A 542 22.71 -6.96 -7.14
N THR A 543 23.78 -7.32 -7.86
CA THR A 543 25.16 -7.11 -7.43
C THR A 543 25.81 -6.03 -8.29
N PHE A 544 26.17 -4.89 -7.71
CA PHE A 544 26.94 -3.84 -8.36
C PHE A 544 28.44 -4.18 -8.37
N LEU A 545 29.00 -4.36 -9.55
CA LEU A 545 30.41 -4.70 -9.72
C LEU A 545 31.24 -3.41 -9.66
N ARG A 546 32.07 -3.28 -8.62
CA ARG A 546 32.97 -2.14 -8.43
C ARG A 546 34.31 -2.37 -9.12
N ARG A 547 34.79 -1.35 -9.83
CA ARG A 547 36.15 -1.26 -10.40
C ARG A 547 36.82 0.03 -9.91
N ALA A 548 38.11 0.21 -10.21
CA ALA A 548 38.87 1.40 -9.83
C ALA A 548 38.24 2.73 -10.31
N ALA A 549 37.46 2.69 -11.40
CA ALA A 549 36.74 3.84 -11.97
C ALA A 549 35.30 4.01 -11.43
N GLY A 550 34.85 3.19 -10.48
CA GLY A 550 33.47 3.19 -9.96
C GLY A 550 32.68 1.94 -10.34
N VAL A 551 31.35 2.02 -10.26
CA VAL A 551 30.45 0.92 -10.67
C VAL A 551 30.04 1.16 -12.11
N ASP A 552 30.39 0.26 -13.02
CA ASP A 552 30.01 0.33 -14.45
C ASP A 552 29.10 -0.82 -14.89
N THR A 553 28.94 -1.84 -14.04
CA THR A 553 28.24 -3.08 -14.37
C THR A 553 27.40 -3.51 -13.16
N MET A 554 26.18 -3.95 -13.41
CA MET A 554 25.30 -4.58 -12.43
C MET A 554 24.97 -5.99 -12.89
N ARG A 555 25.07 -6.94 -11.98
CA ARG A 555 24.69 -8.33 -12.20
C ARG A 555 23.31 -8.56 -11.59
N LEU A 556 22.34 -8.93 -12.42
CA LEU A 556 21.02 -9.40 -11.99
C LEU A 556 21.06 -10.93 -11.88
N ALA A 557 20.71 -11.47 -10.72
CA ALA A 557 20.51 -12.90 -10.51
C ALA A 557 19.04 -13.16 -10.13
N GLN A 558 18.35 -14.04 -10.87
CA GLN A 558 16.96 -14.42 -10.60
C GLN A 558 16.71 -15.84 -11.13
N ASN A 559 16.03 -16.67 -10.35
CA ASN A 559 15.64 -18.04 -10.72
C ASN A 559 16.81 -18.92 -11.24
N GLY A 560 18.02 -18.74 -10.69
CA GLY A 560 19.21 -19.48 -11.09
C GLY A 560 19.90 -18.97 -12.38
N SER A 561 19.33 -17.99 -13.07
CA SER A 561 19.95 -17.29 -14.20
C SER A 561 20.65 -16.01 -13.74
N THR A 562 21.69 -15.61 -14.48
CA THR A 562 22.47 -14.40 -14.21
C THR A 562 22.64 -13.60 -15.50
N LEU A 563 22.39 -12.29 -15.43
CA LEU A 563 22.55 -11.35 -16.52
C LEU A 563 23.43 -10.17 -16.09
N LEU A 564 24.30 -9.69 -16.98
CA LEU A 564 25.09 -8.48 -16.78
C LEU A 564 24.44 -7.31 -17.51
N LEU A 565 24.25 -6.21 -16.77
CA LEU A 565 23.73 -4.95 -17.26
C LEU A 565 24.83 -3.89 -17.14
N THR A 566 25.10 -3.16 -18.21
CA THR A 566 26.09 -2.10 -18.24
C THR A 566 25.44 -0.77 -17.89
N ARG A 567 26.10 0.02 -17.05
CA ARG A 567 25.67 1.37 -16.70
C ARG A 567 25.64 2.24 -17.95
N ARG A 568 24.51 2.89 -18.18
CA ARG A 568 24.39 3.93 -19.21
C ARG A 568 24.85 5.26 -18.66
N ALA A 569 25.55 6.03 -19.48
CA ALA A 569 25.82 7.43 -19.15
C ALA A 569 24.49 8.15 -18.95
N PRO A 570 24.35 8.97 -17.89
CA PRO A 570 23.11 9.70 -17.65
C PRO A 570 22.83 10.62 -18.84
N TYR A 571 21.64 10.46 -19.43
CA TYR A 571 21.19 11.35 -20.49
C TYR A 571 20.86 12.71 -19.88
N VAL A 572 21.63 13.73 -20.25
CA VAL A 572 21.36 15.11 -19.90
C VAL A 572 20.62 15.74 -21.08
N ALA A 573 19.30 15.91 -20.92
CA ALA A 573 18.49 16.57 -21.94
C ALA A 573 18.87 18.06 -22.02
N SER A 574 19.04 18.56 -23.24
CA SER A 574 19.14 20.01 -23.45
C SER A 574 17.76 20.67 -23.33
N ALA A 575 17.72 21.97 -23.05
CA ALA A 575 16.47 22.73 -23.06
C ALA A 575 15.76 22.66 -24.44
N ALA A 576 16.53 22.52 -25.53
CA ALA A 576 15.99 22.32 -26.87
C ALA A 576 15.32 20.95 -27.02
N ASP A 577 15.92 19.88 -26.47
CA ASP A 577 15.33 18.54 -26.49
C ASP A 577 13.99 18.51 -25.75
N ILE A 578 13.93 19.15 -24.59
CA ILE A 578 12.70 19.25 -23.78
C ILE A 578 11.67 20.16 -24.45
N GLY A 579 12.09 21.31 -24.97
CA GLY A 579 11.25 22.25 -25.70
C GLY A 579 10.56 21.60 -26.91
N ALA A 580 11.24 20.70 -27.62
CA ALA A 580 10.68 19.99 -28.75
C ALA A 580 9.51 19.05 -28.37
N LEU A 581 9.42 18.63 -27.11
CA LEU A 581 8.33 17.78 -26.60
C LEU A 581 7.08 18.56 -26.21
N ALA A 582 7.18 19.89 -26.04
CA ALA A 582 6.05 20.72 -25.68
C ALA A 582 4.93 20.63 -26.74
N GLY A 583 3.69 20.70 -26.26
CA GLY A 583 2.50 20.59 -27.08
C GLY A 583 1.39 19.79 -26.40
N ARG A 584 0.29 19.63 -27.13
CA ARG A 584 -0.89 18.91 -26.66
C ARG A 584 -0.91 17.50 -27.22
N TYR A 585 -1.20 16.52 -26.35
CA TYR A 585 -1.27 15.11 -26.72
C TYR A 585 -2.60 14.53 -26.27
N TYR A 586 -3.39 13.97 -27.18
CA TYR A 586 -4.74 13.46 -26.90
C TYR A 586 -4.81 11.94 -26.99
N SER A 587 -5.54 11.32 -26.07
CA SER A 587 -5.85 9.90 -26.11
C SER A 587 -7.37 9.68 -26.23
N PRO A 588 -7.87 9.03 -27.30
CA PRO A 588 -9.27 8.65 -27.38
C PRO A 588 -9.64 7.54 -26.39
N GLU A 589 -8.67 6.83 -25.83
CA GLU A 589 -8.90 5.75 -24.86
C GLU A 589 -9.39 6.29 -23.51
N VAL A 590 -8.78 7.39 -23.02
CA VAL A 590 -9.19 8.05 -21.76
C VAL A 590 -9.92 9.37 -21.97
N ASP A 591 -10.21 9.73 -23.22
CA ASP A 591 -10.84 11.00 -23.63
C ASP A 591 -10.17 12.28 -23.12
N ALA A 592 -8.87 12.24 -22.90
CA ALA A 592 -8.16 13.33 -22.27
C ALA A 592 -6.96 13.77 -23.09
N ALA A 593 -6.65 15.05 -22.93
CA ALA A 593 -5.44 15.65 -23.44
C ALA A 593 -4.45 15.93 -22.31
N LEU A 594 -3.17 15.72 -22.58
CA LEU A 594 -2.05 16.15 -21.77
C LEU A 594 -1.40 17.37 -22.44
N ASP A 595 -1.41 18.50 -21.74
CA ASP A 595 -0.75 19.72 -22.18
C ASP A 595 0.67 19.75 -21.60
N LEU A 596 1.68 19.44 -22.42
CA LEU A 596 3.08 19.41 -22.01
C LEU A 596 3.71 20.79 -22.19
N VAL A 597 4.30 21.31 -21.12
CA VAL A 597 5.01 22.60 -21.09
C VAL A 597 6.46 22.36 -20.67
N ALA A 598 7.40 22.91 -21.43
CA ALA A 598 8.80 22.91 -21.07
C ALA A 598 9.11 24.04 -20.08
N ASP A 599 9.86 23.73 -19.03
CA ASP A 599 10.42 24.70 -18.08
C ASP A 599 11.92 24.39 -17.90
N GLY A 600 12.76 25.09 -18.68
CA GLY A 600 14.19 24.82 -18.77
C GLY A 600 14.50 23.39 -19.23
N THR A 601 15.05 22.58 -18.33
CA THR A 601 15.37 21.16 -18.56
C THR A 601 14.31 20.20 -17.99
N THR A 602 13.19 20.73 -17.51
CA THR A 602 12.07 19.95 -16.96
C THR A 602 10.84 20.03 -17.86
N LEU A 603 10.03 18.97 -17.82
CA LEU A 603 8.79 18.88 -18.59
C LEU A 603 7.63 18.79 -17.60
N VAL A 604 6.60 19.61 -17.76
CA VAL A 604 5.44 19.66 -16.87
C VAL A 604 4.19 19.30 -17.64
N VAL A 605 3.41 18.37 -17.13
CA VAL A 605 2.06 18.07 -17.62
C VAL A 605 1.08 18.96 -16.89
N ARG A 606 0.52 19.94 -17.62
CA ARG A 606 -0.51 20.83 -17.10
C ARG A 606 -1.85 20.10 -17.03
N ARG A 607 -2.57 20.28 -15.93
CA ARG A 607 -3.89 19.68 -15.73
C ARG A 607 -4.88 20.74 -15.26
N ARG A 608 -6.05 20.80 -15.89
CA ARG A 608 -7.03 21.87 -15.64
C ARG A 608 -7.64 21.84 -14.24
N HIS A 609 -8.02 20.65 -13.78
CA HIS A 609 -8.74 20.44 -12.52
C HIS A 609 -7.93 19.66 -11.47
N ASN A 610 -6.66 19.39 -11.76
CA ASN A 610 -5.75 18.63 -10.90
C ASN A 610 -4.41 19.38 -10.79
N PRO A 611 -3.62 19.16 -9.72
CA PRO A 611 -2.27 19.70 -9.64
C PRO A 611 -1.41 19.27 -10.83
N ASP A 612 -0.42 20.05 -11.24
CA ASP A 612 0.45 19.65 -12.34
C ASP A 612 1.32 18.43 -11.99
N VAL A 613 1.77 17.70 -13.01
CA VAL A 613 2.75 16.61 -12.83
C VAL A 613 4.07 17.02 -13.46
N THR A 614 5.08 17.22 -12.62
CA THR A 614 6.46 17.40 -13.08
C THR A 614 7.05 16.08 -13.52
N LEU A 615 7.62 16.05 -14.72
CA LEU A 615 8.30 14.90 -15.31
C LEU A 615 9.81 15.10 -15.23
N THR A 616 10.49 14.16 -14.58
CA THR A 616 11.95 14.09 -14.49
C THR A 616 12.50 13.19 -15.61
N VAL A 617 13.52 13.66 -16.30
CA VAL A 617 14.23 12.90 -17.35
C VAL A 617 14.89 11.68 -16.73
N THR A 618 14.60 10.49 -17.26
CA THR A 618 15.26 9.23 -16.88
C THR A 618 16.08 8.62 -18.00
N GLY A 619 15.87 9.07 -19.24
CA GLY A 619 16.62 8.68 -20.41
C GLY A 619 16.19 9.49 -21.62
N ARG A 620 16.82 9.26 -22.78
CA ARG A 620 16.34 9.86 -24.04
C ARG A 620 14.90 9.40 -24.27
N ASP A 621 13.99 10.34 -24.45
CA ASP A 621 12.56 10.07 -24.68
C ASP A 621 11.88 9.28 -23.53
N ALA A 622 12.45 9.30 -22.32
CA ALA A 622 11.92 8.60 -21.15
C ALA A 622 11.88 9.50 -19.92
N PHE A 623 10.73 9.49 -19.24
CA PHE A 623 10.46 10.35 -18.10
C PHE A 623 9.75 9.60 -16.98
N ALA A 624 10.05 9.98 -15.75
CA ALA A 624 9.32 9.59 -14.55
C ALA A 624 8.50 10.76 -14.02
N GLY A 625 7.29 10.48 -13.56
CA GLY A 625 6.39 11.45 -12.94
C GLY A 625 5.76 10.88 -11.68
N ALA A 626 4.57 11.37 -11.37
CA ALA A 626 3.75 10.90 -10.26
C ALA A 626 2.40 10.38 -10.78
N TRP A 627 1.69 9.60 -9.96
CA TRP A 627 0.33 9.18 -10.29
C TRP A 627 -0.55 10.41 -10.63
N PRO A 628 -1.36 10.37 -11.69
CA PRO A 628 -1.65 9.24 -12.59
C PRO A 628 -0.78 9.18 -13.86
N ILE A 629 0.27 9.99 -13.97
CA ILE A 629 1.19 10.07 -15.12
C ILE A 629 2.60 9.63 -14.67
N ALA A 630 2.73 8.38 -14.20
CA ALA A 630 3.92 7.94 -13.48
C ALA A 630 5.15 7.69 -14.38
N THR A 631 4.94 7.24 -15.61
CA THR A 631 6.02 7.00 -16.57
C THR A 631 5.56 7.42 -17.95
N VAL A 632 6.39 8.20 -18.65
CA VAL A 632 6.11 8.68 -20.00
C VAL A 632 7.25 8.27 -20.92
N ARG A 633 6.92 7.65 -22.06
CA ARG A 633 7.85 7.39 -23.16
C ARG A 633 7.41 8.15 -24.40
N VAL A 634 8.33 8.82 -25.08
CA VAL A 634 8.02 9.54 -26.32
C VAL A 634 8.17 8.59 -27.51
N GLU A 635 7.13 8.52 -28.34
CA GLU A 635 7.18 7.90 -29.65
C GLU A 635 7.50 8.98 -30.69
N ARG A 636 8.49 8.72 -31.54
CA ARG A 636 8.88 9.61 -32.64
C ARG A 636 8.46 9.03 -33.99
N ASP A 637 8.13 9.91 -34.93
CA ASP A 637 7.87 9.52 -36.32
C ASP A 637 9.16 9.16 -37.07
N ALA A 638 9.03 8.77 -38.34
CA ALA A 638 10.17 8.44 -39.20
C ALA A 638 11.15 9.60 -39.42
N ALA A 639 10.71 10.85 -39.21
CA ALA A 639 11.54 12.05 -39.29
C ALA A 639 12.19 12.42 -37.94
N GLY A 640 11.99 11.60 -36.89
CA GLY A 640 12.52 11.83 -35.55
C GLY A 640 11.76 12.88 -34.75
N ARG A 641 10.58 13.33 -35.20
CA ARG A 641 9.74 14.31 -34.48
C ARG A 641 8.85 13.60 -33.47
N PRO A 642 8.57 14.19 -32.29
CA PRO A 642 7.63 13.62 -31.34
C PRO A 642 6.23 13.48 -31.96
N ALA A 643 5.70 12.26 -31.97
CA ALA A 643 4.42 11.92 -32.58
C ALA A 643 3.38 11.47 -31.56
N ALA A 644 3.81 10.85 -30.45
CA ALA A 644 2.93 10.45 -29.37
C ALA A 644 3.68 10.24 -28.05
N LEU A 645 2.92 10.07 -26.98
CA LEU A 645 3.39 9.64 -25.67
C LEU A 645 2.77 8.27 -25.34
N ARG A 646 3.54 7.41 -24.69
CA ARG A 646 3.09 6.19 -24.02
C ARG A 646 3.15 6.43 -22.53
N VAL A 647 1.99 6.45 -21.89
CA VAL A 647 1.85 6.72 -20.46
C VAL A 647 1.54 5.43 -19.72
N THR A 648 2.29 5.16 -18.66
CA THR A 648 2.10 4.04 -17.75
C THR A 648 1.93 4.58 -16.35
N SER A 649 0.95 4.08 -15.60
CA SER A 649 0.75 4.40 -14.19
C SER A 649 0.09 3.23 -13.48
N GLY A 650 0.62 2.88 -12.31
CA GLY A 650 0.05 1.85 -11.46
C GLY A 650 -0.18 0.52 -12.20
N ARG A 651 -1.45 0.19 -12.41
CA ARG A 651 -1.94 -1.05 -13.03
C ARG A 651 -2.35 -0.86 -14.49
N VAL A 652 -1.92 0.22 -15.12
CA VAL A 652 -2.19 0.56 -16.53
C VAL A 652 -0.89 0.82 -17.26
N ARG A 653 -0.64 0.05 -18.32
CA ARG A 653 0.57 0.11 -19.15
C ARG A 653 0.26 0.71 -20.52
N ASP A 654 1.11 1.65 -20.94
CA ASP A 654 1.24 2.11 -22.33
C ASP A 654 -0.02 2.68 -23.00
N VAL A 655 -0.80 3.48 -22.27
CA VAL A 655 -1.88 4.31 -22.85
C VAL A 655 -1.27 5.34 -23.78
N ARG A 656 -1.75 5.39 -25.02
CA ARG A 656 -1.16 6.21 -26.08
C ARG A 656 -1.88 7.56 -26.20
N PHE A 657 -1.11 8.65 -26.15
CA PHE A 657 -1.58 10.01 -26.41
C PHE A 657 -0.89 10.55 -27.67
N ALA A 658 -1.63 10.73 -28.75
CA ALA A 658 -1.10 11.25 -30.02
C ALA A 658 -0.93 12.77 -29.96
N ARG A 659 0.18 13.29 -30.49
CA ARG A 659 0.41 14.73 -30.60
C ARG A 659 -0.65 15.36 -31.50
N GLN A 660 -1.17 16.51 -31.10
CA GLN A 660 -2.11 17.30 -31.90
C GLN A 660 -1.35 18.41 -32.61
N ASP A 661 -1.50 18.50 -33.93
CA ASP A 661 -0.80 19.47 -34.78
C ASP A 661 -1.43 20.88 -34.74
N SER A 662 -2.55 21.07 -34.04
CA SER A 662 -3.26 22.34 -33.90
C SER A 662 -3.40 22.77 -32.45
N THR A 663 -3.15 24.04 -32.18
CA THR A 663 -3.64 24.73 -30.99
C THR A 663 -5.16 24.55 -30.94
N PRO A 664 -5.76 24.04 -29.85
CA PRO A 664 -7.21 23.92 -29.78
C PRO A 664 -7.83 25.30 -29.97
N THR A 665 -8.72 25.43 -30.95
CA THR A 665 -9.70 26.50 -30.95
C THR A 665 -10.48 26.35 -29.65
N THR A 666 -10.38 27.37 -28.80
CA THR A 666 -11.14 27.54 -27.56
C THR A 666 -12.60 27.12 -27.78
N ARG A 667 -13.06 26.12 -27.02
CA ARG A 667 -14.47 25.87 -26.77
C ARG A 667 -14.78 26.22 -25.32
#